data_AF-A0A7J7LQI9-F1
#
_entry.id   AF-A0A7J7LQI9-F1
#
_cell.length_a   1.000
_cell.length_b   1.000
_cell.length_c   1.000
_cell.angle_alpha   90.00
_cell.angle_beta   90.00
_cell.angle_gamma   90.00
#
_symmetry.space_group_name_H-M   'P 1'
#
loop_
_entity.id
_entity.type
_entity.pdbx_description
1 polymer ?
#
loop_
_entity_poly.entity_id
_entity_poly.type
_entity_poly.pdbx_seq_one_letter_code
_entity_poly.pdbx_strand_id
1 'polypeptide(L)'
;MTPFDDKPNGVPNSERRKYNVLRRRQIKIETEAWEKTVEEYRKLQREMCEKKLAPSLPYVKSLFLGWFEPLRDAIAKEQILQETEKRKAAYTVPHICLLPADKIAVIVMHKMMGLLMIGHEESCVRVVQAAMCIGEAIEHEVKIHRFLERTKRLQSIKNSKEITNEAAKKEQEILRKHVQELVRKKKLMEVQKLVTSEEDTKSWFPDSRAKLGSRLIGLLAESAYVQPPIDQLADSPPEIRPAFRHTYKTITSDLGSGRKVKRRYGVIQCDQLVHKGLDNTGKIPIESSPEEAIKGSTFLGQINSEEDEVLRDDDTSNEANYMMIPYVPMLIPPKVWKGYDIGGHLFLPSYVMRTHGAQQQQDAIKSTPKKQMGKVFEAMLKFLKTQVSLKAMLKFLKTQVSLKAKMKFLKTQVSLKAKMKFLNTQALDTLGRTKWRVNRRVLGVLERLWARGGNVAGLVDCTEVLIPERPQSEDATEIQKWRWSVVKAKKSNRERHAQRCDIELKLSVAQKLKDEEGFYYPHNLDFRGRAYPMHPHLNHLNSDLCRGILEFAEGRPLGKTGLRWLKIHLANLYGGGVKKLCYEERLTFVKNHLFDILDSAENPIDGKCWWLNAEDPFQCLAACINLSEALKSSSSHTIISYVPIHQDGSCNGLQHYAALGRDSLEAASVNLVTRERPADVYSEIAARVLNIIKLDSEKDLSTDPTALLAKILIDQVDRKLVKQTVMTSVYGVTYVGARDQIKRRLEEKGQITDDRLLFSASCYAAKVSAMLHQVGFLLDWI
;
A
#
# COMPACT_ATOMS: atom_id res chain seq x y z
N MET A 1 12.76 19.98 -29.07
CA MET A 1 11.34 19.65 -28.82
C MET A 1 11.33 18.46 -27.88
N THR A 2 10.74 18.59 -26.70
CA THR A 2 10.67 17.53 -25.67
C THR A 2 9.68 16.43 -26.09
N PRO A 3 10.02 15.14 -26.02
CA PRO A 3 9.18 14.06 -26.58
C PRO A 3 8.06 13.55 -25.64
N PHE A 4 7.65 14.32 -24.63
CA PHE A 4 6.71 13.87 -23.59
C PHE A 4 5.38 14.65 -23.54
N ASP A 5 5.07 15.39 -24.60
CA ASP A 5 3.83 16.17 -24.69
C ASP A 5 2.62 15.28 -25.06
N ASP A 6 2.05 14.56 -24.08
CA ASP A 6 0.59 14.32 -24.08
C ASP A 6 -0.07 15.61 -23.59
N LYS A 7 0.01 16.66 -24.41
CA LYS A 7 -0.71 17.93 -24.18
C LYS A 7 -2.19 17.69 -24.40
N PRO A 8 -3.08 18.07 -23.47
CA PRO A 8 -4.49 18.16 -23.80
C PRO A 8 -4.68 19.39 -24.71
N ASN A 9 -4.73 19.16 -26.03
CA ASN A 9 -5.08 20.19 -27.00
C ASN A 9 -6.54 20.62 -26.77
N GLY A 10 -6.76 21.91 -26.49
CA GLY A 10 -8.10 22.50 -26.30
C GLY A 10 -8.49 22.90 -24.87
N VAL A 11 -7.55 22.87 -23.91
CA VAL A 11 -7.79 23.24 -22.50
C VAL A 11 -7.64 24.75 -22.27
N PRO A 12 -8.53 25.41 -21.50
CA PRO A 12 -8.42 26.82 -21.15
C PRO A 12 -7.06 27.21 -20.57
N ASN A 13 -6.60 28.44 -20.84
CA ASN A 13 -5.29 28.92 -20.38
C ASN A 13 -5.10 28.86 -18.85
N SER A 14 -6.17 28.99 -18.07
CA SER A 14 -6.17 28.88 -16.60
C SER A 14 -5.82 27.46 -16.11
N GLU A 15 -6.50 26.44 -16.64
CA GLU A 15 -6.24 25.03 -16.34
C GLU A 15 -4.83 24.61 -16.77
N ARG A 16 -4.35 25.15 -17.89
CA ARG A 16 -2.98 24.91 -18.36
C ARG A 16 -1.92 25.48 -17.40
N ARG A 17 -2.13 26.67 -16.85
CA ARG A 17 -1.24 27.26 -15.83
C ARG A 17 -1.23 26.38 -14.57
N LYS A 18 -2.39 25.96 -14.10
CA LYS A 18 -2.54 25.08 -12.94
C LYS A 18 -1.83 23.74 -13.12
N TYR A 19 -2.04 23.08 -14.26
CA TYR A 19 -1.35 21.84 -14.61
C TYR A 19 0.18 22.03 -14.58
N ASN A 20 0.70 23.13 -15.13
CA ASN A 20 2.14 23.40 -15.12
C ASN A 20 2.69 23.60 -13.70
N VAL A 21 1.94 24.25 -12.80
CA VAL A 21 2.31 24.39 -11.38
C VAL A 21 2.35 23.03 -10.69
N LEU A 22 1.28 22.22 -10.82
CA LEU A 22 1.23 20.88 -10.26
C LEU A 22 2.32 19.97 -10.84
N ARG A 23 2.63 20.09 -12.13
CA ARG A 23 3.71 19.36 -12.79
C ARG A 23 5.08 19.73 -12.22
N ARG A 24 5.34 21.01 -11.96
CA ARG A 24 6.58 21.45 -11.29
C ARG A 24 6.68 20.88 -9.88
N ARG A 25 5.58 20.91 -9.11
CA ARG A 25 5.51 20.30 -7.78
C ARG A 25 5.76 18.79 -7.84
N GLN A 26 5.15 18.07 -8.78
CA GLN A 26 5.36 16.63 -8.98
C GLN A 26 6.82 16.31 -9.33
N ILE A 27 7.44 17.09 -10.22
CA ILE A 27 8.85 16.92 -10.54
C ILE A 27 9.67 17.06 -9.26
N LYS A 28 9.47 18.15 -8.51
CA LYS A 28 10.16 18.41 -7.24
C LYS A 28 10.01 17.25 -6.25
N ILE A 29 8.79 16.75 -6.07
CA ILE A 29 8.48 15.63 -5.19
C ILE A 29 9.26 14.36 -5.58
N GLU A 30 9.36 14.04 -6.87
CA GLU A 30 10.05 12.81 -7.31
C GLU A 30 11.57 12.96 -7.39
N THR A 31 12.10 14.16 -7.65
CA THR A 31 13.52 14.38 -7.91
C THR A 31 14.30 14.93 -6.73
N GLU A 32 13.63 15.66 -5.83
CA GLU A 32 14.26 16.34 -4.70
C GLU A 32 13.80 15.74 -3.37
N ALA A 33 13.10 14.60 -3.37
CA ALA A 33 12.65 13.93 -2.15
C ALA A 33 13.77 13.80 -1.12
N TRP A 34 14.86 13.13 -1.51
CA TRP A 34 16.00 12.89 -0.61
C TRP A 34 16.83 14.15 -0.34
N GLU A 35 16.93 15.07 -1.31
CA GLU A 35 17.60 16.37 -1.12
C GLU A 35 16.90 17.23 -0.07
N LYS A 36 15.57 17.32 -0.15
CA LYS A 36 14.75 18.05 0.81
C LYS A 36 14.89 17.45 2.21
N THR A 37 14.89 16.13 2.32
CA THR A 37 15.15 15.44 3.59
C THR A 37 16.52 15.80 4.13
N VAL A 38 17.59 15.72 3.32
CA VAL A 38 18.94 16.12 3.74
C VAL A 38 18.96 17.58 4.24
N GLU A 39 18.31 18.50 3.54
CA GLU A 39 18.23 19.91 3.96
C GLU A 39 17.45 20.09 5.26
N GLU A 40 16.34 19.37 5.44
CA GLU A 40 15.57 19.35 6.69
C GLU A 40 16.43 18.83 7.86
N TYR A 41 17.22 17.77 7.65
CA TYR A 41 18.17 17.27 8.65
C TYR A 41 19.23 18.31 9.00
N ARG A 42 19.84 18.98 8.02
CA ARG A 42 20.83 20.03 8.25
C ARG A 42 20.24 21.26 8.93
N LYS A 43 19.03 21.66 8.56
CA LYS A 43 18.32 22.79 9.18
C LYS A 43 18.01 22.47 10.64
N LEU A 44 17.44 21.30 10.91
CA LEU A 44 17.13 20.85 12.26
C LEU A 44 18.40 20.76 13.11
N GLN A 45 19.50 20.25 12.55
CA GLN A 45 20.79 20.20 13.23
C GLN A 45 21.32 21.60 13.58
N ARG A 46 21.26 22.56 12.65
CA ARG A 46 21.65 23.96 12.90
C ARG A 46 20.83 24.59 14.02
N GLU A 47 19.50 24.47 13.93
CA GLU A 47 18.59 24.99 14.95
C GLU A 47 18.86 24.37 16.34
N MET A 48 19.24 23.08 16.38
CA MET A 48 19.63 22.41 17.63
C MET A 48 20.95 22.93 18.21
N CYS A 49 21.97 23.13 17.36
CA CYS A 49 23.25 23.69 17.77
C CYS A 49 23.12 25.14 18.27
N GLU A 50 22.26 25.93 17.63
CA GLU A 50 22.04 27.35 17.95
C GLU A 50 21.16 27.53 19.20
N LYS A 51 20.08 26.75 19.35
CA LYS A 51 19.07 26.94 20.40
C LYS A 51 19.23 26.03 21.63
N LYS A 52 20.21 25.11 21.65
CA LYS A 52 20.44 24.12 22.73
C LYS A 52 19.19 23.28 23.09
N LEU A 53 18.30 23.05 22.12
CA LEU A 53 16.99 22.40 22.30
C LEU A 53 17.06 20.85 22.28
N ALA A 54 18.26 20.26 22.31
CA ALA A 54 18.47 18.81 22.26
C ALA A 54 17.61 17.97 23.23
N PRO A 55 17.27 18.43 24.46
CA PRO A 55 16.41 17.69 25.38
C PRO A 55 14.92 17.64 24.99
N SER A 56 14.45 18.54 24.12
CA SER A 56 13.01 18.71 23.80
C SER A 56 12.53 17.95 22.56
N LEU A 57 13.44 17.30 21.83
CA LEU A 57 13.12 16.53 20.64
C LEU A 57 12.54 15.15 20.99
N PRO A 58 11.55 14.66 20.22
CA PRO A 58 11.21 13.23 20.22
C PRO A 58 12.46 12.36 20.09
N TYR A 59 12.62 11.37 20.97
CA TYR A 59 13.85 10.57 21.13
C TYR A 59 14.35 9.95 19.81
N VAL A 60 13.47 9.56 18.89
CA VAL A 60 13.88 9.02 17.58
C VAL A 60 14.54 10.10 16.70
N LYS A 61 14.12 11.37 16.77
CA LYS A 61 14.78 12.45 16.03
C LYS A 61 16.19 12.70 16.53
N SER A 62 16.39 12.67 17.85
CA SER A 62 17.73 12.87 18.43
C SER A 62 18.67 11.73 18.02
N LEU A 63 18.18 10.48 17.97
CA LEU A 63 18.95 9.34 17.46
C LEU A 63 19.37 9.52 15.99
N PHE A 64 18.42 9.83 15.10
CA PHE A 64 18.74 10.01 13.68
C PHE A 64 19.70 11.18 13.44
N LEU A 65 19.53 12.29 14.15
CA LEU A 65 20.45 13.42 14.10
C LEU A 65 21.85 13.02 14.59
N GLY A 66 21.92 12.26 15.69
CA GLY A 66 23.17 11.76 16.23
C GLY A 66 23.91 10.77 15.32
N TRP A 67 23.18 10.01 14.49
CA TRP A 67 23.77 9.06 13.55
C TRP A 67 24.16 9.68 12.20
N PHE A 68 23.56 10.80 11.83
CA PHE A 68 23.72 11.39 10.50
C PHE A 68 25.18 11.79 10.20
N GLU A 69 25.81 12.57 11.07
CA GLU A 69 27.19 13.02 10.82
C GLU A 69 28.22 11.89 10.88
N PRO A 70 28.22 11.02 11.91
CA PRO A 70 29.17 9.91 11.97
C PRO A 70 29.07 9.01 10.73
N LEU A 71 27.85 8.71 10.29
CA LEU A 71 27.62 7.88 9.10
C LEU A 71 28.04 8.59 7.82
N ARG A 72 27.69 9.87 7.65
CA ARG A 72 28.12 10.69 6.51
C ARG A 72 29.63 10.70 6.39
N ASP A 73 30.33 10.93 7.49
CA ASP A 73 31.79 11.04 7.52
C ASP A 73 32.45 9.68 7.27
N ALA A 74 31.87 8.59 7.80
CA ALA A 74 32.32 7.22 7.50
C ALA A 74 32.16 6.88 6.01
N ILE A 75 31.03 7.25 5.40
CA ILE A 75 30.80 7.07 3.95
C ILE A 75 31.76 7.93 3.12
N ALA A 76 31.98 9.19 3.51
CA ALA A 76 32.92 10.07 2.82
C ALA A 76 34.36 9.54 2.87
N LYS A 77 34.79 9.02 4.03
CA LYS A 77 36.09 8.33 4.16
C LYS A 77 36.18 7.12 3.24
N GLU A 78 35.13 6.29 3.19
CA GLU A 78 35.08 5.13 2.28
C GLU A 78 35.17 5.56 0.80
N GLN A 79 34.50 6.65 0.42
CA GLN A 79 34.56 7.21 -0.93
C GLN A 79 35.99 7.68 -1.29
N ILE A 80 36.67 8.36 -0.37
CA ILE A 80 38.06 8.81 -0.55
C ILE A 80 39.01 7.62 -0.68
N LEU A 81 38.89 6.60 0.19
CA LEU A 81 39.72 5.39 0.11
C LEU A 81 39.64 4.72 -1.27
N GLN A 82 38.43 4.66 -1.84
CA GLN A 82 38.22 4.08 -3.18
C GLN A 82 38.91 4.87 -4.30
N GLU A 83 38.99 6.20 -4.18
CA GLU A 83 39.66 7.03 -5.18
C GLU A 83 41.20 6.86 -5.13
N THR A 84 41.75 6.63 -3.94
CA THR A 84 43.18 6.42 -3.70
C THR A 84 43.67 5.01 -4.00
N GLU A 85 42.88 3.96 -3.72
CA GLU A 85 43.29 2.55 -3.84
C GLU A 85 42.89 1.89 -5.18
N LYS A 86 42.98 2.61 -6.31
CA LYS A 86 42.58 2.18 -7.67
C LYS A 86 43.19 0.86 -8.20
N ARG A 87 43.93 0.07 -7.42
CA ARG A 87 44.71 -1.11 -7.89
C ARG A 87 44.50 -2.45 -7.16
N LYS A 88 43.59 -2.61 -6.18
CA LYS A 88 43.29 -3.96 -5.63
C LYS A 88 41.85 -4.40 -5.93
N ALA A 89 41.75 -5.31 -6.90
CA ALA A 89 40.52 -5.93 -7.37
C ALA A 89 39.94 -6.94 -6.36
N ALA A 90 38.61 -6.87 -6.14
CA ALA A 90 37.64 -7.96 -5.87
C ALA A 90 36.44 -7.48 -5.03
N TYR A 91 36.65 -6.51 -4.13
CA TYR A 91 35.66 -6.05 -3.14
C TYR A 91 35.20 -4.60 -3.29
N THR A 92 35.74 -3.87 -4.26
CA THR A 92 35.38 -2.48 -4.53
C THR A 92 33.95 -2.38 -5.02
N VAL A 93 33.18 -1.48 -4.40
CA VAL A 93 31.85 -1.12 -4.85
C VAL A 93 31.95 0.23 -5.57
N PRO A 94 32.33 0.26 -6.87
CA PRO A 94 32.56 1.50 -7.62
C PRO A 94 31.34 2.41 -7.71
N HIS A 95 30.19 1.92 -7.26
CA HIS A 95 28.94 2.66 -7.24
C HIS A 95 28.75 3.59 -6.04
N ILE A 96 29.57 3.50 -4.97
CA ILE A 96 29.40 4.36 -3.78
C ILE A 96 29.72 5.83 -4.06
N CYS A 97 30.61 6.13 -5.00
CA CYS A 97 30.99 7.51 -5.36
C CYS A 97 30.00 8.18 -6.34
N LEU A 98 28.91 7.49 -6.72
CA LEU A 98 27.94 8.02 -7.69
C LEU A 98 26.91 8.97 -7.07
N LEU A 99 26.86 9.06 -5.74
CA LEU A 99 26.06 10.02 -5.00
C LEU A 99 26.87 10.66 -3.87
N PRO A 100 26.54 11.90 -3.50
CA PRO A 100 27.03 12.54 -2.28
C PRO A 100 26.81 11.68 -1.01
N ALA A 101 27.79 11.69 -0.09
CA ALA A 101 27.78 10.87 1.12
C ALA A 101 26.58 11.15 2.04
N ASP A 102 26.15 12.41 2.12
CA ASP A 102 24.99 12.86 2.89
C ASP A 102 23.67 12.22 2.41
N LYS A 103 23.45 12.18 1.08
CA LYS A 103 22.29 11.50 0.50
C LYS A 103 22.31 9.99 0.79
N ILE A 104 23.48 9.36 0.67
CA ILE A 104 23.63 7.93 0.96
C ILE A 104 23.31 7.65 2.43
N ALA A 105 23.83 8.47 3.36
CA ALA A 105 23.57 8.35 4.79
C ALA A 105 22.07 8.41 5.10
N VAL A 106 21.35 9.41 4.56
CA VAL A 106 19.90 9.54 4.73
C VAL A 106 19.16 8.31 4.18
N ILE A 107 19.47 7.87 2.95
CA ILE A 107 18.83 6.69 2.35
C ILE A 107 19.03 5.45 3.22
N VAL A 108 20.25 5.21 3.70
CA VAL A 108 20.61 4.05 4.52
C VAL A 108 19.83 4.05 5.84
N MET A 109 19.83 5.17 6.58
CA MET A 109 19.11 5.30 7.84
C MET A 109 17.60 5.08 7.66
N HIS A 110 16.99 5.74 6.69
CA HIS A 110 15.53 5.66 6.47
C HIS A 110 15.10 4.28 5.97
N LYS A 111 15.90 3.63 5.10
CA LYS A 111 15.60 2.27 4.63
C LYS A 111 15.76 1.23 5.73
N MET A 112 16.80 1.34 6.56
CA MET A 112 16.99 0.45 7.70
C MET A 112 15.83 0.59 8.68
N MET A 113 15.48 1.82 9.05
CA MET A 113 14.38 2.07 9.99
C MET A 113 13.04 1.61 9.46
N GLY A 114 12.76 1.87 8.18
CA GLY A 114 11.56 1.38 7.52
C GLY A 114 11.41 -0.14 7.56
N LEU A 115 12.52 -0.87 7.41
CA LEU A 115 12.51 -2.33 7.50
C LEU A 115 12.30 -2.81 8.94
N LEU A 116 12.79 -2.08 9.94
CA LEU A 116 12.58 -2.38 11.37
C LEU A 116 11.11 -2.15 11.79
N MET A 117 10.49 -1.07 11.31
CA MET A 117 9.08 -0.75 11.58
C MET A 117 8.10 -1.78 11.00
N ILE A 118 8.48 -2.43 9.89
CA ILE A 118 7.66 -3.45 9.21
C ILE A 118 7.95 -4.87 9.75
N GLY A 119 9.07 -5.05 10.46
CA GLY A 119 9.57 -6.36 10.88
C GLY A 119 8.64 -7.09 11.86
N HIS A 120 8.27 -8.33 11.54
CA HIS A 120 7.45 -9.19 12.42
C HIS A 120 8.27 -9.87 13.55
N GLU A 121 9.59 -9.85 13.48
CA GLU A 121 10.49 -10.45 14.47
C GLU A 121 11.16 -9.37 15.33
N GLU A 122 11.29 -9.65 16.65
CA GLU A 122 11.86 -8.76 17.67
C GLU A 122 13.05 -7.93 17.14
N SER A 123 12.79 -6.65 16.89
CA SER A 123 13.78 -5.59 16.61
C SER A 123 14.85 -5.99 15.57
N CYS A 124 14.51 -6.82 14.58
CA CYS A 124 15.53 -7.35 13.67
C CYS A 124 15.09 -7.48 12.22
N VAL A 125 16.06 -7.35 11.32
CA VAL A 125 15.86 -7.45 9.87
C VAL A 125 16.86 -8.45 9.29
N ARG A 126 16.44 -9.26 8.31
CA ARG A 126 17.36 -10.17 7.61
C ARG A 126 18.39 -9.38 6.82
N VAL A 127 19.67 -9.71 6.98
CA VAL A 127 20.79 -8.96 6.36
C VAL A 127 20.64 -8.87 4.84
N VAL A 128 20.30 -10.00 4.18
CA VAL A 128 20.14 -10.06 2.72
C VAL A 128 19.02 -9.14 2.24
N GLN A 129 17.91 -9.09 2.97
CA GLN A 129 16.78 -8.21 2.64
C GLN A 129 17.18 -6.74 2.79
N ALA A 130 17.82 -6.38 3.91
CA ALA A 130 18.29 -5.02 4.14
C ALA A 130 19.30 -4.57 3.08
N ALA A 131 20.29 -5.40 2.76
CA ALA A 131 21.32 -5.09 1.78
C ALA A 131 20.73 -4.87 0.39
N MET A 132 19.81 -5.74 -0.05
CA MET A 132 19.15 -5.59 -1.35
C MET A 132 18.29 -4.34 -1.41
N CYS A 133 17.47 -4.06 -0.40
CA CYS A 133 16.60 -2.88 -0.38
C CYS A 133 17.38 -1.56 -0.37
N ILE A 134 18.50 -1.49 0.37
CA ILE A 134 19.37 -0.31 0.40
C ILE A 134 20.08 -0.14 -0.95
N GLY A 135 20.65 -1.21 -1.50
CA GLY A 135 21.33 -1.16 -2.80
C GLY A 135 20.41 -0.73 -3.95
N GLU A 136 19.17 -1.24 -3.99
CA GLU A 136 18.16 -0.82 -4.97
C GLU A 136 17.76 0.65 -4.82
N ALA A 137 17.61 1.14 -3.58
CA ALA A 137 17.25 2.53 -3.33
C ALA A 137 18.33 3.49 -3.86
N ILE A 138 19.60 3.14 -3.65
CA ILE A 138 20.74 3.94 -4.13
C ILE A 138 20.85 3.89 -5.65
N GLU A 139 20.70 2.71 -6.26
CA GLU A 139 20.68 2.57 -7.72
C GLU A 139 19.62 3.48 -8.35
N HIS A 140 18.40 3.47 -7.79
CA HIS A 140 17.30 4.30 -8.27
C HIS A 140 17.63 5.79 -8.17
N GLU A 141 18.21 6.23 -7.05
CA GLU A 141 18.60 7.63 -6.85
C GLU A 141 19.74 8.06 -7.78
N VAL A 142 20.75 7.20 -8.01
CA VAL A 142 21.82 7.45 -8.99
C VAL A 142 21.24 7.70 -10.38
N LYS A 143 20.27 6.90 -10.81
CA LYS A 143 19.63 7.07 -12.13
C LYS A 143 18.92 8.41 -12.25
N ILE A 144 18.21 8.83 -11.20
CA ILE A 144 17.53 10.13 -11.14
C ILE A 144 18.57 11.26 -11.19
N HIS A 145 19.62 11.18 -10.38
CA HIS A 145 20.68 12.17 -10.30
C HIS A 145 21.37 12.39 -11.66
N ARG A 146 21.82 11.31 -12.31
CA ARG A 146 22.45 11.38 -13.64
C ARG A 146 21.52 11.98 -14.70
N PHE A 147 20.25 11.62 -14.68
CA PHE A 147 19.26 12.17 -15.60
C PHE A 147 19.11 13.69 -15.43
N LEU A 148 19.06 14.17 -14.18
CA LEU A 148 18.97 15.59 -13.86
C LEU A 148 20.22 16.36 -14.28
N GLU A 149 21.41 15.84 -13.98
CA GLU A 149 22.67 16.46 -14.40
C GLU A 149 22.75 16.61 -15.92
N ARG A 150 22.38 15.58 -16.67
CA ARG A 150 22.34 15.62 -18.14
C ARG A 150 21.36 16.67 -18.64
N THR A 151 20.19 16.78 -18.01
CA THR A 151 19.18 17.76 -18.37
C THR A 151 19.66 19.19 -18.08
N LYS A 152 20.30 19.42 -16.92
CA LYS A 152 20.91 20.70 -16.54
C LYS A 152 22.05 21.08 -17.51
N ARG A 153 22.93 20.15 -17.87
CA ARG A 153 23.98 20.37 -18.90
C ARG A 153 23.37 20.74 -20.24
N LEU A 154 22.34 20.04 -20.69
CA LEU A 154 21.65 20.34 -21.96
C LEU A 154 20.94 21.70 -21.95
N GLN A 155 20.44 22.15 -20.79
CA GLN A 155 19.84 23.49 -20.61
C GLN A 155 20.90 24.59 -20.53
N SER A 156 22.00 24.36 -19.81
CA SER A 156 23.17 25.25 -19.77
C SER A 156 23.76 25.45 -21.16
N ILE A 157 23.93 24.38 -21.95
CA ILE A 157 24.36 24.43 -23.37
C ILE A 157 23.35 25.18 -24.26
N LYS A 158 22.08 25.25 -23.85
CA LYS A 158 21.02 25.96 -24.58
C LYS A 158 20.99 27.45 -24.24
N ASN A 159 21.31 27.80 -23.00
CA ASN A 159 21.41 29.17 -22.52
C ASN A 159 22.76 29.79 -22.89
N SER A 160 23.81 28.99 -23.07
CA SER A 160 25.12 29.45 -23.57
C SER A 160 25.20 29.60 -25.10
N LYS A 161 24.10 29.36 -25.83
CA LYS A 161 23.99 29.57 -27.29
C LYS A 161 23.84 31.03 -27.71
N GLU A 162 24.36 31.96 -26.90
CA GLU A 162 24.64 33.34 -27.33
C GLU A 162 26.13 33.66 -27.44
N ILE A 163 27.07 32.76 -27.08
CA ILE A 163 28.51 33.06 -27.24
C ILE A 163 29.28 31.89 -27.89
N THR A 164 29.65 32.15 -29.16
CA THR A 164 30.69 31.58 -30.05
C THR A 164 31.35 30.23 -29.72
N ASN A 165 31.04 29.21 -30.55
CA ASN A 165 32.06 28.27 -31.07
C ASN A 165 31.55 27.58 -32.36
N GLU A 166 32.11 27.93 -33.52
CA GLU A 166 31.68 27.44 -34.86
C GLU A 166 31.98 25.96 -35.12
N ALA A 167 33.02 25.40 -34.50
CA ALA A 167 33.39 24.00 -34.64
C ALA A 167 32.34 23.05 -34.02
N ALA A 168 31.83 23.40 -32.83
CA ALA A 168 30.77 22.65 -32.16
C ALA A 168 29.40 22.77 -32.85
N LYS A 169 29.15 23.87 -33.58
CA LYS A 169 27.97 24.02 -34.46
C LYS A 169 28.00 23.03 -35.62
N LYS A 170 29.16 22.90 -36.31
CA LYS A 170 29.32 21.95 -37.42
C LYS A 170 29.09 20.51 -36.97
N GLU A 171 29.64 20.12 -35.83
CA GLU A 171 29.52 18.76 -35.30
C GLU A 171 28.09 18.43 -34.83
N GLN A 172 27.41 19.37 -34.16
CA GLN A 172 25.99 19.22 -33.79
C GLN A 172 25.07 19.19 -35.02
N GLU A 173 25.40 19.92 -36.07
CA GLU A 173 24.62 19.95 -37.31
C GLU A 173 24.79 18.68 -38.14
N ILE A 174 25.99 18.10 -38.15
CA ILE A 174 26.27 16.77 -38.73
C ILE A 174 25.46 15.70 -38.00
N LEU A 175 25.50 15.69 -36.66
CA LEU A 175 24.75 14.72 -35.87
C LEU A 175 23.22 14.87 -36.05
N ARG A 176 22.72 16.11 -36.14
CA ARG A 176 21.30 16.40 -36.38
C ARG A 176 20.85 15.99 -37.78
N LYS A 177 21.67 16.24 -38.80
CA LYS A 177 21.41 15.79 -40.19
C LYS A 177 21.42 14.26 -40.25
N HIS A 178 22.37 13.61 -39.59
CA HIS A 178 22.45 12.15 -39.51
C HIS A 178 21.22 11.53 -38.81
N VAL A 179 20.79 12.09 -37.68
CA VAL A 179 19.57 11.65 -36.97
C VAL A 179 18.31 11.88 -37.84
N GLN A 180 18.19 13.01 -38.54
CA GLN A 180 17.06 13.26 -39.44
C GLN A 180 17.04 12.30 -40.64
N GLU A 181 18.21 11.95 -41.18
CA GLU A 181 18.34 10.99 -42.27
C GLU A 181 17.95 9.57 -41.83
N LEU A 182 18.37 9.15 -40.63
CA LEU A 182 18.01 7.87 -40.03
C LEU A 182 16.51 7.78 -39.70
N VAL A 183 15.91 8.88 -39.25
CA VAL A 183 14.45 9.01 -39.07
C VAL A 183 13.72 8.90 -40.41
N ARG A 184 14.23 9.54 -41.48
CA ARG A 184 13.66 9.46 -42.83
C ARG A 184 13.75 8.05 -43.42
N LYS A 185 14.83 7.33 -43.11
CA LYS A 185 15.07 5.92 -43.49
C LYS A 185 14.31 4.91 -42.58
N LYS A 186 13.45 5.37 -41.66
CA LYS A 186 12.68 4.55 -40.70
C LYS A 186 13.54 3.64 -39.81
N LYS A 187 14.81 3.97 -39.58
CA LYS A 187 15.74 3.21 -38.72
C LYS A 187 15.64 3.66 -37.25
N LEU A 188 14.46 3.51 -36.66
CA LEU A 188 14.14 3.97 -35.30
C LEU A 188 15.06 3.39 -34.20
N MET A 189 15.59 2.18 -34.40
CA MET A 189 16.52 1.52 -33.47
C MET A 189 17.91 2.20 -33.42
N GLU A 190 18.46 2.61 -34.57
CA GLU A 190 19.75 3.34 -34.63
C GLU A 190 19.61 4.76 -34.06
N VAL A 191 18.45 5.41 -34.28
CA VAL A 191 18.12 6.71 -33.67
C VAL A 191 17.99 6.61 -32.15
N GLN A 192 17.40 5.53 -31.62
CA GLN A 192 17.33 5.29 -30.18
C GLN A 192 18.70 5.01 -29.55
N LYS A 193 19.60 4.29 -30.24
CA LYS A 193 20.99 4.06 -29.81
C LYS A 193 21.82 5.34 -29.77
N LEU A 194 21.56 6.30 -30.66
CA LEU A 194 22.27 7.60 -30.69
C LEU A 194 21.76 8.59 -29.61
N VAL A 195 20.47 8.50 -29.24
CA VAL A 195 19.82 9.43 -28.29
C VAL A 195 19.89 8.93 -26.84
N THR A 196 20.09 7.64 -26.65
CA THR A 196 20.20 6.97 -25.34
C THR A 196 21.50 6.19 -25.35
N SER A 197 22.51 6.63 -24.59
CA SER A 197 23.69 5.80 -24.30
C SER A 197 23.19 4.52 -23.65
N GLU A 198 23.41 3.37 -24.30
CA GLU A 198 22.91 2.05 -23.86
C GLU A 198 23.37 1.65 -22.44
N GLU A 199 24.39 2.32 -21.90
CA GLU A 199 24.91 2.12 -20.54
C GLU A 199 24.03 2.71 -19.43
N ASP A 200 23.25 3.76 -19.70
CA ASP A 200 22.46 4.46 -18.65
C ASP A 200 21.19 3.71 -18.23
N THR A 201 20.77 2.71 -19.01
CA THR A 201 19.56 1.91 -18.79
C THR A 201 19.80 0.53 -18.19
N LYS A 202 21.06 0.06 -18.11
CA LYS A 202 21.33 -1.25 -17.51
C LYS A 202 21.19 -1.18 -16.00
N SER A 203 20.25 -1.97 -15.47
CA SER A 203 20.11 -2.17 -14.03
C SER A 203 21.36 -2.83 -13.45
N TRP A 204 21.73 -2.48 -12.23
CA TRP A 204 22.86 -3.11 -11.55
C TRP A 204 22.58 -4.59 -11.29
N PHE A 205 23.61 -5.42 -11.42
CA PHE A 205 23.50 -6.83 -11.09
C PHE A 205 23.11 -6.98 -9.60
N PRO A 206 22.30 -8.00 -9.24
CA PRO A 206 21.92 -8.25 -7.86
C PRO A 206 23.11 -8.33 -6.90
N ASP A 207 24.23 -8.91 -7.36
CA ASP A 207 25.48 -9.00 -6.60
C ASP A 207 26.07 -7.62 -6.26
N SER A 208 26.09 -6.69 -7.22
CA SER A 208 26.57 -5.32 -7.00
C SER A 208 25.71 -4.57 -5.98
N ARG A 209 24.38 -4.74 -6.05
CA ARG A 209 23.43 -4.16 -5.07
C ARG A 209 23.63 -4.73 -3.67
N ALA A 210 23.75 -6.05 -3.56
CA ALA A 210 23.98 -6.73 -2.30
C ALA A 210 25.31 -6.31 -1.64
N LYS A 211 26.39 -6.23 -2.43
CA LYS A 211 27.72 -5.78 -1.95
C LYS A 211 27.67 -4.34 -1.46
N LEU A 212 27.07 -3.42 -2.22
CA LEU A 212 26.90 -2.02 -1.80
C LEU A 212 26.10 -1.92 -0.51
N GLY A 213 24.91 -2.53 -0.48
CA GLY A 213 24.04 -2.47 0.68
C GLY A 213 24.68 -3.09 1.92
N SER A 214 25.39 -4.20 1.78
CA SER A 214 26.12 -4.85 2.88
C SER A 214 27.21 -3.95 3.47
N ARG A 215 28.03 -3.30 2.63
CA ARG A 215 29.07 -2.39 3.11
C ARG A 215 28.47 -1.19 3.85
N LEU A 216 27.40 -0.60 3.32
CA LEU A 216 26.73 0.54 3.95
C LEU A 216 26.04 0.18 5.27
N ILE A 217 25.50 -1.04 5.40
CA ILE A 217 24.99 -1.55 6.68
C ILE A 217 26.14 -1.70 7.68
N GLY A 218 27.31 -2.17 7.23
CA GLY A 218 28.52 -2.21 8.06
C GLY A 218 28.90 -0.84 8.59
N LEU A 219 29.00 0.16 7.71
CA LEU A 219 29.29 1.55 8.09
C LEU A 219 28.25 2.12 9.06
N LEU A 220 26.96 1.82 8.87
CA LEU A 220 25.90 2.18 9.80
C LEU A 220 26.10 1.54 11.18
N ALA A 221 26.41 0.25 11.24
CA ALA A 221 26.63 -0.46 12.50
C ALA A 221 27.89 0.03 13.24
N GLU A 222 28.91 0.47 12.49
CA GLU A 222 30.16 1.04 13.02
C GLU A 222 29.98 2.50 13.51
N SER A 223 28.97 3.23 13.00
CA SER A 223 28.83 4.68 13.24
C SER A 223 27.64 5.04 14.15
N ALA A 224 26.63 4.18 14.25
CA ALA A 224 25.41 4.47 15.00
C ALA A 224 25.48 3.91 16.43
N TYR A 225 25.44 4.81 17.41
CA TYR A 225 25.48 4.49 18.83
C TYR A 225 24.26 5.05 19.58
N VAL A 226 23.97 4.47 20.73
CA VAL A 226 22.86 4.84 21.60
C VAL A 226 23.40 5.02 23.01
N GLN A 227 22.87 6.02 23.71
CA GLN A 227 23.13 6.26 25.12
C GLN A 227 21.86 5.96 25.92
N PRO A 228 21.93 5.09 26.95
CA PRO A 228 20.85 4.93 27.91
C PRO A 228 20.59 6.24 28.68
N PRO A 229 19.35 6.49 29.13
CA PRO A 229 19.10 7.51 30.14
C PRO A 229 20.00 7.26 31.36
N ILE A 230 20.53 8.33 31.95
CA ILE A 230 21.38 8.24 33.16
C ILE A 230 20.50 7.69 34.29
N ASP A 231 20.71 6.43 34.69
CA ASP A 231 20.11 5.91 35.91
C ASP A 231 20.64 6.76 37.09
N GLN A 232 19.74 7.20 37.97
CA GLN A 232 20.07 8.05 39.14
C GLN A 232 20.90 7.33 40.24
N LEU A 233 21.50 6.19 39.92
CA LEU A 233 22.42 5.47 40.80
C LEU A 233 23.86 5.71 40.33
N ALA A 234 24.55 6.46 41.18
CA ALA A 234 25.90 7.02 41.09
C ALA A 234 26.98 6.26 40.28
N ASP A 235 27.83 7.06 39.62
CA ASP A 235 29.25 6.82 39.30
C ASP A 235 29.63 5.71 38.29
N SER A 236 28.82 5.50 37.25
CA SER A 236 29.25 4.74 36.06
C SER A 236 29.38 5.64 34.83
N PRO A 237 30.47 5.52 34.03
CA PRO A 237 30.61 6.28 32.79
C PRO A 237 29.48 5.92 31.82
N PRO A 238 29.00 6.87 30.98
CA PRO A 238 27.87 6.65 30.10
C PRO A 238 28.14 5.45 29.19
N GLU A 239 27.32 4.41 29.31
CA GLU A 239 27.50 3.15 28.57
C GLU A 239 27.04 3.32 27.12
N ILE A 240 27.95 3.78 26.26
CA ILE A 240 27.70 3.92 24.82
C ILE A 240 27.65 2.53 24.18
N ARG A 241 26.48 2.16 23.63
CA ARG A 241 26.28 0.86 22.96
C ARG A 241 25.97 1.06 21.48
N PRO A 242 26.41 0.16 20.58
CA PRO A 242 26.07 0.24 19.16
C PRO A 242 24.56 0.03 18.96
N ALA A 243 23.95 0.90 18.14
CA ALA A 243 22.52 0.88 17.83
C ALA A 243 22.11 -0.37 17.04
N PHE A 244 23.01 -0.88 16.20
CA PHE A 244 22.79 -2.02 15.32
C PHE A 244 23.89 -3.06 15.50
N ARG A 245 23.51 -4.34 15.60
CA ARG A 245 24.45 -5.45 15.71
C ARG A 245 24.10 -6.55 14.72
N HIS A 246 25.10 -7.08 14.01
CA HIS A 246 24.91 -8.27 13.19
C HIS A 246 24.96 -9.52 14.07
N THR A 247 23.83 -10.22 14.19
CA THR A 247 23.71 -11.47 14.93
C THR A 247 23.18 -12.57 14.02
N TYR A 248 23.10 -13.81 14.54
CA TYR A 248 22.58 -14.93 13.78
C TYR A 248 21.44 -15.60 14.53
N LYS A 249 20.38 -15.91 13.81
CA LYS A 249 19.26 -16.70 14.32
C LYS A 249 19.28 -18.10 13.70
N THR A 250 18.81 -19.08 14.48
CA THR A 250 18.70 -20.47 14.04
C THR A 250 17.22 -20.84 13.99
N ILE A 251 16.74 -21.22 12.80
CA ILE A 251 15.44 -21.86 12.65
C ILE A 251 15.64 -23.37 12.69
N THR A 252 14.92 -24.02 13.60
CA THR A 252 14.72 -25.48 13.60
C THR A 252 13.47 -25.78 12.80
N SER A 253 13.63 -26.41 11.64
CA SER A 253 12.49 -26.96 10.88
C SER A 253 12.44 -28.47 11.07
N ASP A 254 11.37 -28.96 11.68
CA ASP A 254 11.04 -30.39 11.70
C ASP A 254 10.43 -30.74 10.33
N LEU A 255 11.24 -31.26 9.42
CA LEU A 255 10.70 -32.06 8.33
C LEU A 255 10.29 -33.38 8.97
N GLY A 256 9.04 -33.81 8.77
CA GLY A 256 8.38 -34.94 9.44
C GLY A 256 9.04 -36.34 9.33
N SER A 257 10.34 -36.43 9.05
CA SER A 257 11.18 -37.63 9.02
C SER A 257 12.13 -37.74 10.23
N GLY A 258 11.87 -37.04 11.33
CA GLY A 258 12.69 -37.11 12.56
C GLY A 258 14.08 -36.46 12.49
N ARG A 259 14.47 -35.85 11.35
CA ARG A 259 15.73 -35.10 11.19
C ARG A 259 15.50 -33.60 11.38
N LYS A 260 15.94 -33.07 12.52
CA LYS A 260 15.97 -31.62 12.80
C LYS A 260 17.03 -30.93 11.95
N VAL A 261 16.62 -30.24 10.89
CA VAL A 261 17.53 -29.39 10.13
C VAL A 261 17.57 -28.01 10.80
N LYS A 262 18.75 -27.64 11.33
CA LYS A 262 19.02 -26.30 11.85
C LYS A 262 19.56 -25.44 10.71
N ARG A 263 18.79 -24.43 10.27
CA ARG A 263 19.28 -23.41 9.32
C ARG A 263 19.60 -22.12 10.07
N ARG A 264 20.84 -21.66 9.94
CA ARG A 264 21.31 -20.38 10.52
C ARG A 264 21.22 -19.28 9.46
N TYR A 265 20.74 -18.10 9.83
CA TYR A 265 20.71 -16.92 8.96
C TYR A 265 21.12 -15.67 9.74
N GLY A 266 21.73 -14.71 9.04
CA GLY A 266 22.18 -13.44 9.62
C GLY A 266 21.04 -12.43 9.73
N VAL A 267 21.00 -11.70 10.83
CA VAL A 267 20.06 -10.61 11.10
C VAL A 267 20.79 -9.39 11.63
N ILE A 268 20.33 -8.20 11.26
CA ILE A 268 20.69 -6.96 11.93
C ILE A 268 19.70 -6.77 13.06
N GLN A 269 20.19 -6.80 14.29
CA GLN A 269 19.42 -6.59 15.51
C GLN A 269 19.60 -5.13 15.97
N CYS A 270 18.50 -4.49 16.27
CA CYS A 270 18.42 -3.13 16.77
C CYS A 270 18.43 -3.14 18.31
N ASP A 271 19.07 -2.15 18.92
CA ASP A 271 19.08 -1.96 20.37
C ASP A 271 17.66 -1.70 20.91
N GLN A 272 17.41 -2.15 22.14
CA GLN A 272 16.09 -2.03 22.77
C GLN A 272 15.67 -0.58 23.00
N LEU A 273 16.61 0.34 23.23
CA LEU A 273 16.28 1.76 23.41
C LEU A 273 15.81 2.40 22.12
N VAL A 274 16.42 2.04 20.99
CA VAL A 274 15.96 2.47 19.67
C VAL A 274 14.55 1.91 19.41
N HIS A 275 14.32 0.64 19.74
CA HIS A 275 13.01 0.01 19.60
C HIS A 275 11.96 0.66 20.52
N LYS A 276 12.27 0.88 21.80
CA LYS A 276 11.38 1.60 22.74
C LYS A 276 11.16 3.05 22.31
N GLY A 277 12.17 3.67 21.70
CA GLY A 277 12.07 4.96 21.05
C GLY A 277 11.03 4.95 19.94
N LEU A 278 10.95 3.88 19.14
CA LEU A 278 9.90 3.68 18.15
C LEU A 278 8.53 3.30 18.77
N ASP A 279 8.49 2.82 20.02
CA ASP A 279 7.26 2.41 20.71
C ASP A 279 6.60 3.54 21.51
N ASN A 280 7.37 4.37 22.23
CA ASN A 280 6.90 5.45 23.13
C ASN A 280 6.50 6.73 22.40
N THR A 281 6.76 6.77 21.11
CA THR A 281 6.52 7.85 20.17
C THR A 281 5.01 8.01 19.86
N GLY A 282 4.22 6.93 20.09
CA GLY A 282 2.75 6.99 20.16
C GLY A 282 2.15 7.36 21.54
N LYS A 283 2.94 7.81 22.52
CA LYS A 283 2.47 8.17 23.86
C LYS A 283 3.08 9.50 24.31
N ILE A 284 2.45 10.62 23.93
CA ILE A 284 2.59 11.86 24.70
C ILE A 284 1.36 11.96 25.61
N PRO A 285 1.51 11.99 26.94
CA PRO A 285 0.43 12.41 27.82
C PRO A 285 0.06 13.84 27.43
N ILE A 286 -1.21 14.08 27.14
CA ILE A 286 -1.75 15.44 27.10
C ILE A 286 -1.54 16.00 28.51
N GLU A 287 -0.48 16.79 28.70
CA GLU A 287 -0.27 17.50 29.96
C GLU A 287 -1.47 18.43 30.18
N SER A 288 -2.20 18.12 31.24
CA SER A 288 -3.25 18.97 31.77
C SER A 288 -2.66 20.33 32.18
N SER A 289 -3.23 21.40 31.65
CA SER A 289 -3.18 22.79 32.17
C SER A 289 -1.81 23.50 32.14
N PRO A 290 -1.70 24.67 31.48
CA PRO A 290 -0.48 25.48 31.41
C PRO A 290 -0.22 26.34 32.68
N GLU A 291 -0.65 25.91 33.88
CA GLU A 291 -0.47 26.71 35.11
C GLU A 291 0.61 26.19 36.07
N GLU A 292 1.13 24.97 35.92
CA GLU A 292 2.12 24.42 36.87
C GLU A 292 3.59 24.53 36.40
N ALA A 293 3.86 24.90 35.14
CA ALA A 293 5.22 25.02 34.61
C ALA A 293 5.92 26.37 34.92
N ILE A 294 5.27 27.32 35.61
CA ILE A 294 5.80 28.69 35.82
C ILE A 294 6.47 28.89 37.21
N LYS A 295 6.57 27.87 38.07
CA LYS A 295 7.21 28.02 39.40
C LYS A 295 8.72 27.75 39.46
N GLY A 296 9.41 27.63 38.33
CA GLY A 296 10.83 27.29 38.32
C GLY A 296 11.67 28.01 37.27
N SER A 297 11.67 29.35 37.23
CA SER A 297 12.79 30.15 36.67
C SER A 297 12.52 31.66 36.80
N THR A 298 12.74 32.20 38.00
CA THR A 298 12.92 33.64 38.20
C THR A 298 14.38 33.98 37.89
N PHE A 299 14.70 34.53 36.71
CA PHE A 299 15.65 35.65 36.52
C PHE A 299 15.92 35.94 35.03
N LEU A 300 16.00 37.25 34.73
CA LEU A 300 16.46 37.95 33.52
C LEU A 300 15.44 38.21 32.39
N GLY A 301 14.86 39.41 32.48
CA GLY A 301 15.14 40.47 31.49
C GLY A 301 14.13 40.66 30.37
N GLN A 302 13.24 41.65 30.56
CA GLN A 302 12.37 42.24 29.54
C GLN A 302 13.18 42.81 28.37
N ILE A 303 12.86 42.39 27.14
CA ILE A 303 12.96 43.24 25.95
C ILE A 303 11.68 43.02 25.15
N ASN A 304 10.84 44.05 25.11
CA ASN A 304 9.74 44.19 24.17
C ASN A 304 10.30 44.68 22.83
N SER A 305 9.99 43.98 21.74
CA SER A 305 9.83 44.60 20.43
C SER A 305 8.88 43.75 19.60
N GLU A 306 7.73 44.36 19.29
CA GLU A 306 6.74 43.92 18.33
C GLU A 306 7.40 43.78 16.94
N GLU A 307 7.06 42.68 16.24
CA GLU A 307 7.39 42.31 14.85
C GLU A 307 8.06 40.92 14.78
N ASP A 308 7.27 39.85 14.92
CA ASP A 308 7.58 38.52 14.36
C ASP A 308 6.32 37.63 14.41
N GLU A 309 5.35 37.96 13.57
CA GLU A 309 4.16 37.14 13.33
C GLU A 309 4.35 36.33 12.03
N VAL A 310 5.38 35.47 12.00
CA VAL A 310 5.64 34.54 10.88
C VAL A 310 6.13 33.20 11.43
N LEU A 311 5.38 32.14 11.10
CA LEU A 311 5.64 30.70 11.36
C LEU A 311 5.30 30.17 12.77
N ARG A 312 4.01 30.09 13.09
CA ARG A 312 3.48 28.97 13.90
C ARG A 312 3.08 27.84 12.96
N ASP A 313 4.05 27.00 12.59
CA ASP A 313 3.77 25.65 12.08
C ASP A 313 3.44 24.77 13.29
N ASP A 314 2.16 24.49 13.48
CA ASP A 314 1.60 23.62 14.54
C ASP A 314 1.81 22.11 14.25
N ASP A 315 2.88 21.77 13.52
CA ASP A 315 3.06 20.50 12.80
C ASP A 315 4.03 19.52 13.51
N THR A 316 4.22 19.68 14.83
CA THR A 316 5.31 19.00 15.57
C THR A 316 5.03 17.57 16.04
N SER A 317 3.85 16.99 15.83
CA SER A 317 3.44 15.78 16.57
C SER A 317 3.33 14.47 15.77
N ASN A 318 3.57 14.44 14.45
CA ASN A 318 3.23 13.24 13.67
C ASN A 318 4.44 12.49 13.08
N GLU A 319 4.68 11.25 13.52
CA GLU A 319 5.94 10.51 13.27
C GLU A 319 6.05 9.83 11.92
N ALA A 320 4.90 9.53 11.33
CA ALA A 320 4.81 9.14 9.94
C ALA A 320 5.32 10.24 8.98
N ASN A 321 5.51 11.48 9.45
CA ASN A 321 6.19 12.51 8.66
C ASN A 321 7.70 12.29 8.49
N TYR A 322 8.34 11.44 9.29
CA TYR A 322 9.81 11.27 9.29
C TYR A 322 10.30 10.18 8.35
N MET A 323 9.44 9.26 7.90
CA MET A 323 9.83 8.24 6.93
C MET A 323 9.56 8.73 5.51
N MET A 324 10.62 8.90 4.72
CA MET A 324 10.48 9.23 3.31
C MET A 324 9.83 8.07 2.54
N ILE A 325 8.66 8.35 1.96
CA ILE A 325 7.95 7.45 1.05
C ILE A 325 8.24 7.92 -0.37
N PRO A 326 9.08 7.22 -1.16
CA PRO A 326 9.44 7.71 -2.51
C PRO A 326 8.24 7.67 -3.47
N TYR A 327 7.46 6.59 -3.46
CA TYR A 327 6.31 6.41 -4.36
C TYR A 327 5.04 6.98 -3.73
N VAL A 328 4.84 8.30 -3.80
CA VAL A 328 3.60 8.97 -3.35
C VAL A 328 2.54 9.07 -4.45
N PRO A 329 1.25 9.26 -4.14
CA PRO A 329 0.23 9.57 -5.15
C PRO A 329 0.64 10.78 -5.99
N MET A 330 0.38 10.73 -7.30
CA MET A 330 0.83 11.78 -8.23
C MET A 330 -0.18 12.94 -8.28
N LEU A 331 0.30 14.18 -8.26
CA LEU A 331 -0.53 15.39 -8.40
C LEU A 331 -1.01 15.63 -9.85
N ILE A 332 -0.40 14.92 -10.80
CA ILE A 332 -0.76 14.97 -12.22
C ILE A 332 -1.03 13.56 -12.75
N PRO A 333 -1.74 13.42 -13.88
CA PRO A 333 -1.94 12.11 -14.49
C PRO A 333 -0.61 11.35 -14.72
N PRO A 334 -0.55 10.04 -14.42
CA PRO A 334 0.65 9.24 -14.60
C PRO A 334 1.12 9.19 -16.06
N LYS A 335 2.40 8.89 -16.26
CA LYS A 335 2.94 8.59 -17.60
C LYS A 335 2.22 7.38 -18.17
N VAL A 336 1.74 7.55 -19.40
CA VAL A 336 1.17 6.47 -20.20
C VAL A 336 2.20 5.36 -20.37
N TRP A 337 1.80 4.12 -20.11
CA TRP A 337 2.67 2.98 -20.34
C TRP A 337 2.98 2.83 -21.84
N LYS A 338 4.26 2.63 -22.20
CA LYS A 338 4.74 2.44 -23.58
C LYS A 338 5.68 1.24 -23.74
N GLY A 339 6.09 0.63 -22.61
CA GLY A 339 7.01 -0.50 -22.51
C GLY A 339 7.04 -1.05 -21.08
N TYR A 340 7.93 -2.02 -20.83
CA TYR A 340 8.05 -2.69 -19.53
C TYR A 340 8.45 -1.73 -18.40
N ASP A 341 9.38 -0.83 -18.67
CA ASP A 341 10.00 0.13 -17.75
C ASP A 341 9.68 1.59 -18.13
N ILE A 342 8.68 1.79 -19.00
CA ILE A 342 8.31 3.11 -19.53
C ILE A 342 6.82 3.35 -19.25
N GLY A 343 6.51 4.00 -18.14
CA GLY A 343 5.16 4.38 -17.71
C GLY A 343 5.09 4.64 -16.20
N GLY A 344 3.93 5.00 -15.66
CA GLY A 344 3.77 5.25 -14.22
C GLY A 344 4.29 6.61 -13.78
N HIS A 345 5.35 6.65 -12.96
CA HIS A 345 5.92 7.89 -12.41
C HIS A 345 6.72 8.70 -13.44
N LEU A 346 7.04 9.97 -13.12
CA LEU A 346 7.82 10.82 -14.03
C LEU A 346 9.30 10.43 -14.07
N PHE A 347 9.94 10.19 -12.93
CA PHE A 347 11.37 9.89 -12.83
C PHE A 347 11.62 8.64 -12.01
N LEU A 348 10.71 8.29 -11.09
CA LEU A 348 10.85 7.07 -10.30
C LEU A 348 10.76 5.82 -11.21
N PRO A 349 11.71 4.87 -11.09
CA PRO A 349 11.68 3.62 -11.83
C PRO A 349 10.35 2.90 -11.67
N SER A 350 9.68 2.64 -12.79
CA SER A 350 8.32 2.11 -12.78
C SER A 350 8.26 0.94 -13.74
N TYR A 351 7.88 -0.23 -13.22
CA TYR A 351 7.77 -1.46 -14.02
C TYR A 351 6.32 -1.87 -14.15
N VAL A 352 5.92 -2.25 -15.37
CA VAL A 352 4.54 -2.64 -15.69
C VAL A 352 4.14 -3.92 -14.96
N MET A 353 5.10 -4.81 -14.66
CA MET A 353 4.87 -6.06 -13.97
C MET A 353 5.86 -6.28 -12.81
N ARG A 354 5.33 -6.78 -11.69
CA ARG A 354 6.08 -7.23 -10.51
C ARG A 354 6.55 -8.67 -10.75
N THR A 355 7.81 -8.83 -11.15
CA THR A 355 8.37 -10.17 -11.47
C THR A 355 9.11 -10.83 -10.32
N HIS A 356 9.24 -10.18 -9.16
CA HIS A 356 9.93 -10.71 -7.98
C HIS A 356 11.33 -11.30 -8.28
N GLY A 357 12.05 -10.69 -9.22
CA GLY A 357 13.40 -11.13 -9.62
C GLY A 357 13.44 -12.23 -10.69
N ALA A 358 12.30 -12.73 -11.19
CA ALA A 358 12.26 -13.72 -12.26
C ALA A 358 12.69 -13.12 -13.61
N GLN A 359 13.93 -13.39 -14.03
CA GLN A 359 14.50 -12.87 -15.27
C GLN A 359 13.74 -13.34 -16.51
N GLN A 360 13.34 -14.61 -16.56
CA GLN A 360 12.55 -15.16 -17.66
C GLN A 360 11.24 -14.39 -17.89
N GLN A 361 10.55 -13.98 -16.83
CA GLN A 361 9.32 -13.18 -16.94
C GLN A 361 9.62 -11.78 -17.49
N GLN A 362 10.72 -11.16 -17.05
CA GLN A 362 11.13 -9.86 -17.56
C GLN A 362 11.47 -9.92 -19.05
N ASP A 363 12.25 -10.92 -19.46
CA ASP A 363 12.68 -11.11 -20.83
C ASP A 363 11.51 -11.45 -21.75
N ALA A 364 10.56 -12.27 -21.28
CA ALA A 364 9.33 -12.56 -21.99
C ALA A 364 8.52 -11.27 -22.29
N ILE A 365 8.31 -10.40 -21.30
CA ILE A 365 7.54 -9.17 -21.49
C ILE A 365 8.30 -8.19 -22.41
N LYS A 366 9.62 -8.09 -22.25
CA LYS A 366 10.47 -7.22 -23.08
C LYS A 366 10.52 -7.67 -24.54
N SER A 367 10.56 -8.98 -24.78
CA SER A 367 10.66 -9.57 -26.13
C SER A 367 9.30 -9.66 -26.84
N THR A 368 8.18 -9.63 -26.11
CA THR A 368 6.85 -9.77 -26.71
C THR A 368 6.54 -8.62 -27.68
N PRO A 369 6.17 -8.90 -28.95
CA PRO A 369 5.83 -7.86 -29.91
C PRO A 369 4.69 -6.98 -29.44
N LYS A 370 4.86 -5.66 -29.52
CA LYS A 370 3.85 -4.66 -29.13
C LYS A 370 2.46 -4.99 -29.70
N LYS A 371 2.35 -5.39 -30.97
CA LYS A 371 1.06 -5.74 -31.60
C LYS A 371 0.30 -6.88 -30.91
N GLN A 372 1.02 -7.86 -30.32
CA GLN A 372 0.38 -8.98 -29.61
C GLN A 372 -0.09 -8.56 -28.22
N MET A 373 0.73 -7.79 -27.49
CA MET A 373 0.32 -7.19 -26.20
C MET A 373 -0.95 -6.34 -26.36
N GLY A 374 -1.09 -5.63 -27.49
CA GLY A 374 -2.28 -4.87 -27.84
C GLY A 374 -3.58 -5.65 -27.80
N LYS A 375 -3.58 -6.86 -28.37
CA LYS A 375 -4.77 -7.72 -28.39
C LYS A 375 -5.20 -8.12 -26.97
N VAL A 376 -4.24 -8.38 -26.08
CA VAL A 376 -4.49 -8.72 -24.67
C VAL A 376 -5.10 -7.53 -23.93
N PHE A 377 -4.50 -6.34 -24.06
CA PHE A 377 -5.02 -5.14 -23.41
C PHE A 377 -6.36 -4.68 -24.00
N GLU A 378 -6.60 -4.86 -25.30
CA GLU A 378 -7.90 -4.61 -25.93
C GLU A 378 -8.99 -5.53 -25.38
N ALA A 379 -8.67 -6.82 -25.14
CA ALA A 379 -9.60 -7.76 -24.52
C ALA A 379 -9.96 -7.33 -23.09
N MET A 380 -8.98 -6.92 -22.28
CA MET A 380 -9.21 -6.39 -20.93
C MET A 380 -10.07 -5.11 -20.96
N LEU A 381 -9.85 -4.22 -21.92
CA LEU A 381 -10.64 -3.01 -22.09
C LEU A 381 -12.07 -3.26 -22.57
N LYS A 382 -12.28 -4.26 -23.43
CA LYS A 382 -13.64 -4.67 -23.79
C LYS A 382 -14.39 -5.11 -22.54
N PHE A 383 -13.74 -5.81 -21.62
CA PHE A 383 -14.31 -6.24 -20.35
C PHE A 383 -14.70 -5.05 -19.44
N LEU A 384 -13.80 -4.06 -19.30
CA LEU A 384 -14.05 -2.81 -18.55
C LEU A 384 -15.18 -1.97 -19.19
N LYS A 385 -15.23 -1.91 -20.53
CA LYS A 385 -16.28 -1.18 -21.25
C LYS A 385 -17.62 -1.91 -21.24
N THR A 386 -17.65 -3.24 -21.10
CA THR A 386 -18.91 -4.01 -21.00
C THR A 386 -19.63 -3.86 -19.67
N GLN A 387 -18.98 -3.36 -18.61
CA GLN A 387 -19.65 -2.96 -17.36
C GLN A 387 -20.56 -1.73 -17.54
N VAL A 388 -20.29 -0.89 -18.56
CA VAL A 388 -21.25 0.11 -19.04
C VAL A 388 -21.96 -0.52 -20.24
N SER A 389 -23.15 -1.09 -20.03
CA SER A 389 -23.87 -1.83 -21.08
C SER A 389 -24.30 -0.93 -22.25
N LEU A 390 -23.35 -0.62 -23.13
CA LEU A 390 -23.57 -0.07 -24.46
C LEU A 390 -24.41 -1.04 -25.28
N LYS A 391 -24.37 -2.35 -25.02
CA LYS A 391 -25.21 -3.35 -25.67
C LYS A 391 -26.70 -3.25 -25.28
N ALA A 392 -27.03 -3.00 -24.00
CA ALA A 392 -28.41 -2.75 -23.59
C ALA A 392 -28.92 -1.39 -24.12
N MET A 393 -28.05 -0.38 -24.09
CA MET A 393 -28.36 0.95 -24.64
C MET A 393 -28.53 0.93 -26.17
N LEU A 394 -27.74 0.12 -26.89
CA LEU A 394 -27.90 -0.15 -28.33
C LEU A 394 -29.16 -0.95 -28.64
N LYS A 395 -29.59 -1.85 -27.76
CA LYS A 395 -30.85 -2.58 -27.90
C LYS A 395 -32.04 -1.62 -27.72
N PHE A 396 -31.93 -0.66 -26.80
CA PHE A 396 -32.91 0.41 -26.54
C PHE A 396 -32.97 1.49 -27.64
N LEU A 397 -31.82 1.84 -28.24
CA LEU A 397 -31.74 2.82 -29.33
C LEU A 397 -32.08 2.24 -30.71
N LYS A 398 -31.99 0.91 -30.88
CA LYS A 398 -32.44 0.23 -32.10
C LYS A 398 -33.96 0.32 -32.29
N THR A 399 -34.71 0.55 -31.23
CA THR A 399 -36.18 0.59 -31.24
C THR A 399 -36.79 1.98 -31.50
N GLN A 400 -36.02 3.09 -31.58
CA GLN A 400 -36.64 4.43 -31.52
C GLN A 400 -35.97 5.60 -32.30
N VAL A 401 -35.09 5.42 -33.31
CA VAL A 401 -34.55 6.61 -34.06
C VAL A 401 -34.33 6.40 -35.56
N SER A 402 -34.65 7.44 -36.35
CA SER A 402 -34.61 7.51 -37.83
C SER A 402 -33.21 7.33 -38.45
N LEU A 403 -33.18 6.92 -39.73
CA LEU A 403 -31.97 6.64 -40.52
C LEU A 403 -30.93 7.77 -40.54
N LYS A 404 -31.36 9.04 -40.43
CA LYS A 404 -30.47 10.21 -40.44
C LYS A 404 -29.55 10.25 -39.20
N ALA A 405 -30.05 9.84 -38.03
CA ALA A 405 -29.24 9.74 -36.81
C ALA A 405 -28.22 8.58 -36.89
N LYS A 406 -28.59 7.47 -37.55
CA LYS A 406 -27.70 6.32 -37.80
C LYS A 406 -26.49 6.70 -38.66
N MET A 407 -26.68 7.48 -39.74
CA MET A 407 -25.57 7.95 -40.59
C MET A 407 -24.65 8.96 -39.89
N LYS A 408 -25.21 9.89 -39.09
CA LYS A 408 -24.40 10.84 -38.31
C LYS A 408 -23.55 10.10 -37.26
N PHE A 409 -24.11 9.08 -36.61
CA PHE A 409 -23.39 8.22 -35.66
C PHE A 409 -22.32 7.34 -36.31
N LEU A 410 -22.57 6.83 -37.53
CA LEU A 410 -21.57 6.06 -38.30
C LEU A 410 -20.37 6.92 -38.72
N LYS A 411 -20.59 8.17 -39.13
CA LYS A 411 -19.48 9.12 -39.40
C LYS A 411 -18.67 9.42 -38.13
N THR A 412 -19.32 9.56 -36.97
CA THR A 412 -18.64 9.69 -35.68
C THR A 412 -17.87 8.42 -35.27
N GLN A 413 -18.40 7.23 -35.58
CA GLN A 413 -17.73 5.94 -35.36
C GLN A 413 -16.49 5.72 -36.24
N VAL A 414 -16.49 6.18 -37.49
CA VAL A 414 -15.32 6.09 -38.37
C VAL A 414 -14.20 7.02 -37.89
N SER A 415 -14.55 8.22 -37.39
CA SER A 415 -13.60 9.12 -36.71
C SER A 415 -13.06 8.54 -35.39
N LEU A 416 -13.88 7.80 -34.64
CA LEU A 416 -13.46 7.07 -33.43
C LEU A 416 -12.56 5.86 -33.76
N LYS A 417 -12.85 5.13 -34.85
CA LYS A 417 -11.98 4.05 -35.36
C LYS A 417 -10.62 4.56 -35.83
N ALA A 418 -10.56 5.75 -36.43
CA ALA A 418 -9.30 6.39 -36.80
C ALA A 418 -8.48 6.85 -35.58
N LYS A 419 -9.13 7.25 -34.48
CA LYS A 419 -8.48 7.53 -33.18
C LYS A 419 -8.08 6.27 -32.40
N MET A 420 -8.55 5.08 -32.78
CA MET A 420 -8.27 3.79 -32.11
C MET A 420 -6.95 3.12 -32.54
N LYS A 421 -6.08 3.77 -33.32
CA LYS A 421 -4.85 3.13 -33.86
C LYS A 421 -3.65 3.09 -32.89
N PHE A 422 -3.82 3.47 -31.62
CA PHE A 422 -2.79 3.43 -30.57
C PHE A 422 -3.37 2.80 -29.29
N LEU A 423 -3.34 1.47 -29.19
CA LEU A 423 -4.01 0.74 -28.10
C LEU A 423 -3.18 -0.44 -27.61
N ASN A 424 -2.15 -0.16 -26.81
CA ASN A 424 -1.34 -1.23 -26.17
C ASN A 424 -1.22 -1.12 -24.66
N THR A 425 -1.88 -0.17 -23.99
CA THR A 425 -1.66 0.11 -22.56
C THR A 425 -2.84 0.76 -21.83
N GLN A 426 -3.96 0.99 -22.54
CA GLN A 426 -5.05 1.84 -22.08
C GLN A 426 -5.75 1.36 -20.78
N ALA A 427 -5.73 0.08 -20.39
CA ALA A 427 -6.45 -0.37 -19.19
C ALA A 427 -5.77 0.14 -17.91
N LEU A 428 -4.45 -0.09 -17.80
CA LEU A 428 -3.63 0.47 -16.72
C LEU A 428 -3.63 2.00 -16.75
N ASP A 429 -3.55 2.59 -17.94
CA ASP A 429 -3.62 4.04 -18.07
C ASP A 429 -4.98 4.60 -17.64
N THR A 430 -6.09 3.88 -17.91
CA THR A 430 -7.43 4.29 -17.48
C THR A 430 -7.57 4.21 -15.96
N LEU A 431 -7.09 3.12 -15.35
CA LEU A 431 -7.04 2.99 -13.88
C LEU A 431 -6.20 4.12 -13.28
N GLY A 432 -5.02 4.38 -13.84
CA GLY A 432 -4.12 5.42 -13.35
C GLY A 432 -4.58 6.85 -13.60
N ARG A 433 -5.42 7.10 -14.60
CA ARG A 433 -6.02 8.41 -14.90
C ARG A 433 -7.25 8.73 -14.06
N THR A 434 -7.74 7.77 -13.26
CA THR A 434 -8.84 8.06 -12.34
C THR A 434 -8.35 8.99 -11.24
N LYS A 435 -8.95 10.18 -11.14
CA LYS A 435 -8.57 11.21 -10.17
C LYS A 435 -9.30 10.98 -8.86
N TRP A 436 -8.55 10.92 -7.76
CA TRP A 436 -9.02 10.71 -6.39
C TRP A 436 -8.83 11.97 -5.55
N ARG A 437 -9.57 12.10 -4.46
CA ARG A 437 -9.34 13.11 -3.41
C ARG A 437 -9.63 12.51 -2.03
N VAL A 438 -9.17 13.20 -0.99
CA VAL A 438 -9.45 12.82 0.39
C VAL A 438 -10.85 13.32 0.81
N ASN A 439 -11.67 12.43 1.35
CA ASN A 439 -12.92 12.80 2.02
C ASN A 439 -12.59 13.41 3.39
N ARG A 440 -12.59 14.74 3.46
CA ARG A 440 -12.20 15.50 4.66
C ARG A 440 -13.10 15.23 5.87
N ARG A 441 -14.40 14.98 5.64
CA ARG A 441 -15.35 14.73 6.73
C ARG A 441 -15.05 13.41 7.42
N VAL A 442 -14.80 12.35 6.64
CA VAL A 442 -14.42 11.04 7.18
C VAL A 442 -13.02 11.07 7.79
N LEU A 443 -12.06 11.75 7.15
CA LEU A 443 -10.71 11.93 7.72
C LEU A 443 -10.78 12.59 9.11
N GLY A 444 -11.55 13.68 9.27
CA GLY A 444 -11.66 14.35 10.55
C GLY A 444 -12.32 13.49 11.65
N VAL A 445 -13.25 12.60 11.29
CA VAL A 445 -13.82 11.62 12.24
C VAL A 445 -12.77 10.59 12.64
N LEU A 446 -12.05 10.05 11.65
CA LEU A 446 -10.98 9.08 11.86
C LEU A 446 -9.87 9.63 12.77
N GLU A 447 -9.39 10.86 12.52
CA GLU A 447 -8.38 11.52 13.34
C GLU A 447 -8.84 11.70 14.79
N ARG A 448 -10.10 12.07 15.02
CA ARG A 448 -10.64 12.19 16.38
C ARG A 448 -10.76 10.84 17.10
N LEU A 449 -11.20 9.78 16.40
CA LEU A 449 -11.25 8.43 16.97
C LEU A 449 -9.84 7.92 17.29
N TRP A 450 -8.88 8.22 16.43
CA TRP A 450 -7.48 7.87 16.65
C TRP A 450 -6.89 8.59 17.87
N ALA A 451 -7.12 9.91 17.98
CA ALA A 451 -6.70 10.71 19.13
C ALA A 451 -7.33 10.26 20.47
N ARG A 452 -8.53 9.65 20.43
CA ARG A 452 -9.19 9.06 21.62
C ARG A 452 -8.66 7.67 22.02
N GLY A 453 -7.64 7.15 21.33
CA GLY A 453 -7.00 5.86 21.67
C GLY A 453 -7.37 4.68 20.77
N GLY A 454 -8.12 4.90 19.69
CA GLY A 454 -8.45 3.86 18.71
C GLY A 454 -9.45 2.82 19.22
N ASN A 455 -9.24 1.54 18.89
CA ASN A 455 -10.08 0.38 19.25
C ASN A 455 -11.56 0.42 18.79
N VAL A 456 -11.93 1.39 17.95
CA VAL A 456 -13.30 1.58 17.43
C VAL A 456 -13.27 1.44 15.90
N ALA A 457 -14.36 0.97 15.28
CA ALA A 457 -14.50 0.86 13.82
C ALA A 457 -13.39 0.04 13.13
N GLY A 458 -12.83 -0.96 13.83
CA GLY A 458 -11.71 -1.76 13.30
C GLY A 458 -10.33 -1.09 13.38
N LEU A 459 -10.22 0.06 14.06
CA LEU A 459 -8.93 0.63 14.45
C LEU A 459 -8.27 -0.23 15.53
N VAL A 460 -6.95 -0.27 15.49
CA VAL A 460 -6.16 -0.92 16.54
C VAL A 460 -6.23 -0.10 17.83
N ASP A 461 -6.10 -0.78 18.96
CA ASP A 461 -5.99 -0.17 20.28
C ASP A 461 -4.61 0.49 20.48
N CYS A 462 -4.60 1.75 20.92
CA CYS A 462 -3.38 2.48 21.24
C CYS A 462 -2.71 1.95 22.53
N THR A 463 -3.45 1.23 23.38
CA THR A 463 -2.92 0.65 24.62
C THR A 463 -2.29 -0.72 24.41
N GLU A 464 -1.28 -1.01 25.23
CA GLU A 464 -0.60 -2.31 25.24
C GLU A 464 -1.30 -3.30 26.16
N VAL A 465 -1.31 -4.56 25.76
CA VAL A 465 -1.69 -5.67 26.63
C VAL A 465 -0.64 -5.81 27.72
N LEU A 466 -1.07 -5.83 28.98
CA LEU A 466 -0.19 -6.06 30.11
C LEU A 466 0.46 -7.45 30.01
N ILE A 467 1.77 -7.50 30.27
CA ILE A 467 2.50 -8.76 30.34
C ILE A 467 2.21 -9.37 31.71
N PRO A 468 1.68 -10.62 31.78
CA PRO A 468 1.34 -11.22 33.06
C PRO A 468 2.58 -11.46 33.90
N GLU A 469 2.48 -11.16 35.19
CA GLU A 469 3.55 -11.39 36.17
C GLU A 469 3.80 -12.88 36.36
N ARG A 470 5.04 -13.21 36.71
CA ARG A 470 5.42 -14.59 36.97
C ARG A 470 4.68 -15.09 38.21
N PRO A 471 3.98 -16.24 38.13
CA PRO A 471 3.34 -16.82 39.30
C PRO A 471 4.40 -17.17 40.37
N GLN A 472 4.03 -17.02 41.64
CA GLN A 472 4.89 -17.41 42.77
C GLN A 472 4.99 -18.94 42.93
N SER A 473 4.04 -19.68 42.37
CA SER A 473 4.00 -21.14 42.33
C SER A 473 5.13 -21.73 41.47
N GLU A 474 5.73 -22.83 41.94
CA GLU A 474 6.71 -23.61 41.19
C GLU A 474 6.08 -24.71 40.31
N ASP A 475 4.75 -24.81 40.26
CA ASP A 475 4.08 -25.81 39.44
C ASP A 475 4.48 -25.67 37.96
N ALA A 476 4.98 -26.77 37.39
CA ALA A 476 5.43 -26.82 36.01
C ALA A 476 4.31 -26.49 35.02
N THR A 477 3.05 -26.87 35.33
CA THR A 477 1.92 -26.58 34.43
C THR A 477 1.52 -25.10 34.47
N GLU A 478 1.53 -24.50 35.65
CA GLU A 478 1.25 -23.09 35.86
C GLU A 478 2.34 -22.18 35.27
N ILE A 479 3.62 -22.52 35.47
CA ILE A 479 4.75 -21.83 34.84
C ILE A 479 4.65 -21.94 33.32
N GLN A 480 4.26 -23.10 32.79
CA GLN A 480 4.09 -23.28 31.35
C GLN A 480 2.93 -22.43 30.81
N LYS A 481 1.78 -22.41 31.48
CA LYS A 481 0.65 -21.53 31.13
C LYS A 481 1.05 -20.05 31.16
N TRP A 482 1.76 -19.62 32.19
CA TRP A 482 2.30 -18.26 32.29
C TRP A 482 3.23 -17.93 31.12
N ARG A 483 4.19 -18.80 30.79
CA ARG A 483 5.10 -18.60 29.63
C ARG A 483 4.32 -18.41 28.34
N TRP A 484 3.26 -19.19 28.12
CA TRP A 484 2.41 -19.07 26.94
C TRP A 484 1.63 -17.76 26.93
N SER A 485 1.09 -17.35 28.08
CA SER A 485 0.40 -16.06 28.22
C SER A 485 1.35 -14.88 27.98
N VAL A 486 2.59 -14.91 28.47
CA VAL A 486 3.63 -13.90 28.17
C VAL A 486 3.93 -13.85 26.68
N VAL A 487 4.14 -15.01 26.04
CA VAL A 487 4.41 -15.08 24.59
C VAL A 487 3.23 -14.53 23.79
N LYS A 488 2.00 -14.85 24.19
CA LYS A 488 0.76 -14.36 23.57
C LYS A 488 0.61 -12.85 23.72
N ALA A 489 0.82 -12.31 24.93
CA ALA A 489 0.75 -10.86 25.20
C ALA A 489 1.80 -10.09 24.39
N LYS A 490 3.07 -10.54 24.41
CA LYS A 490 4.14 -9.95 23.60
C LYS A 490 3.84 -10.01 22.10
N LYS A 491 3.30 -11.11 21.61
CA LYS A 491 2.87 -11.25 20.21
C LYS A 491 1.77 -10.23 19.86
N SER A 492 0.76 -10.11 20.71
CA SER A 492 -0.34 -9.16 20.51
C SER A 492 0.17 -7.71 20.49
N ASN A 493 1.06 -7.32 21.41
CA ASN A 493 1.64 -5.97 21.42
C ASN A 493 2.43 -5.66 20.15
N ARG A 494 3.22 -6.62 19.63
CA ARG A 494 3.93 -6.45 18.36
C ARG A 494 2.98 -6.29 17.17
N GLU A 495 1.93 -7.10 17.11
CA GLU A 495 0.92 -7.00 16.06
C GLU A 495 0.18 -5.66 16.11
N ARG A 496 -0.18 -5.20 17.32
CA ARG A 496 -0.79 -3.89 17.53
C ARG A 496 0.14 -2.76 17.12
N HIS A 497 1.40 -2.79 17.56
CA HIS A 497 2.41 -1.79 17.17
C HIS A 497 2.52 -1.67 15.65
N ALA A 498 2.69 -2.78 14.92
CA ALA A 498 2.79 -2.76 13.46
C ALA A 498 1.53 -2.15 12.79
N GLN A 499 0.34 -2.45 13.33
CA GLN A 499 -0.91 -1.86 12.85
C GLN A 499 -1.01 -0.36 13.15
N ARG A 500 -0.53 0.10 14.31
CA ARG A 500 -0.48 1.54 14.66
C ARG A 500 0.38 2.29 13.66
N CYS A 501 1.60 1.81 13.43
CA CYS A 501 2.53 2.40 12.47
C CYS A 501 1.94 2.46 11.04
N ASP A 502 1.23 1.43 10.60
CA ASP A 502 0.56 1.42 9.30
C ASP A 502 -0.59 2.47 9.21
N ILE A 503 -1.37 2.64 10.28
CA ILE A 503 -2.42 3.67 10.34
C ILE A 503 -1.82 5.08 10.31
N GLU A 504 -0.76 5.33 11.09
CA GLU A 504 -0.08 6.63 11.11
C GLU A 504 0.48 7.01 9.74
N LEU A 505 1.11 6.05 9.04
CA LEU A 505 1.59 6.26 7.66
C LEU A 505 0.46 6.63 6.70
N LYS A 506 -0.72 5.99 6.85
CA LYS A 506 -1.90 6.33 6.04
C LYS A 506 -2.43 7.71 6.37
N LEU A 507 -2.50 8.08 7.65
CA LEU A 507 -2.96 9.40 8.11
C LEU A 507 -2.03 10.52 7.64
N SER A 508 -0.71 10.36 7.77
CA SER A 508 0.26 11.35 7.28
C SER A 508 0.12 11.60 5.76
N VAL A 509 -0.05 10.54 4.97
CA VAL A 509 -0.27 10.70 3.52
C VAL A 509 -1.62 11.39 3.24
N ALA A 510 -2.68 11.04 3.99
CA ALA A 510 -3.99 11.66 3.84
C ALA A 510 -3.95 13.16 4.20
N GLN A 511 -3.29 13.53 5.30
CA GLN A 511 -3.11 14.90 5.75
C GLN A 511 -2.37 15.74 4.70
N LYS A 512 -1.28 15.23 4.14
CA LYS A 512 -0.51 15.90 3.08
C LYS A 512 -1.32 16.13 1.80
N LEU A 513 -2.32 15.29 1.53
CA LEU A 513 -3.13 15.35 0.31
C LEU A 513 -4.53 15.94 0.53
N LYS A 514 -4.91 16.30 1.76
CA LYS A 514 -6.28 16.75 2.11
C LYS A 514 -6.68 18.03 1.36
N ASP A 515 -5.71 18.89 1.08
CA ASP A 515 -5.90 20.19 0.43
C ASP A 515 -5.71 20.15 -1.08
N GLU A 516 -5.26 19.02 -1.63
CA GLU A 516 -5.17 18.83 -3.07
C GLU A 516 -6.54 18.61 -3.69
N GLU A 517 -6.84 19.29 -4.79
CA GLU A 517 -8.10 19.07 -5.53
C GLU A 517 -8.25 17.65 -6.07
N GLY A 518 -7.13 16.95 -6.22
CA GLY A 518 -7.09 15.52 -6.42
C GLY A 518 -5.76 15.05 -7.00
N PHE A 519 -5.54 13.76 -6.84
CA PHE A 519 -4.31 13.05 -7.15
C PHE A 519 -4.62 11.72 -7.86
N TYR A 520 -3.57 11.04 -8.31
CA TYR A 520 -3.66 9.86 -9.17
C TYR A 520 -2.78 8.73 -8.62
N TYR A 521 -3.21 7.50 -8.87
CA TYR A 521 -2.46 6.31 -8.53
C TYR A 521 -1.91 5.62 -9.78
N PRO A 522 -0.61 5.67 -10.06
CA PRO A 522 -0.01 4.77 -11.03
C PRO A 522 -0.29 3.32 -10.67
N HIS A 523 -0.60 2.47 -11.65
CA HIS A 523 -0.83 1.04 -11.44
C HIS A 523 0.22 0.20 -12.16
N ASN A 524 0.59 -0.93 -11.55
CA ASN A 524 1.34 -2.01 -12.18
C ASN A 524 0.59 -3.35 -12.02
N LEU A 525 1.13 -4.41 -12.61
CA LEU A 525 0.54 -5.75 -12.63
C LEU A 525 1.35 -6.72 -11.76
N ASP A 526 0.71 -7.72 -11.15
CA ASP A 526 1.41 -8.94 -10.76
C ASP A 526 1.68 -9.85 -11.98
N PHE A 527 2.40 -10.95 -11.78
CA PHE A 527 2.71 -11.90 -12.86
C PHE A 527 1.48 -12.56 -13.49
N ARG A 528 0.30 -12.47 -12.85
CA ARG A 528 -0.98 -12.98 -13.35
C ARG A 528 -1.79 -11.91 -14.07
N GLY A 529 -1.31 -10.66 -14.11
CA GLY A 529 -2.00 -9.54 -14.74
C GLY A 529 -3.02 -8.82 -13.86
N ARG A 530 -3.02 -9.01 -12.53
CA ARG A 530 -3.86 -8.24 -11.60
C ARG A 530 -3.26 -6.86 -11.37
N ALA A 531 -4.06 -5.81 -11.46
CA ALA A 531 -3.60 -4.43 -11.29
C ALA A 531 -3.56 -4.00 -9.82
N TYR A 532 -2.48 -3.30 -9.46
CA TYR A 532 -2.23 -2.77 -8.12
C TYR A 532 -1.72 -1.34 -8.20
N PRO A 533 -2.22 -0.40 -7.38
CA PRO A 533 -1.57 0.88 -7.15
C PRO A 533 -0.11 0.71 -6.74
N MET A 534 0.75 1.61 -7.22
CA MET A 534 2.17 1.63 -6.86
C MET A 534 2.42 2.18 -5.46
N HIS A 535 1.61 3.13 -5.00
CA HIS A 535 1.72 3.65 -3.63
C HIS A 535 1.18 2.61 -2.62
N PRO A 536 2.01 2.15 -1.65
CA PRO A 536 1.67 0.99 -0.83
C PRO A 536 0.74 1.29 0.35
N HIS A 537 0.76 2.50 0.92
CA HIS A 537 0.10 2.80 2.21
C HIS A 537 -1.36 3.26 2.05
N LEU A 538 -1.58 4.46 1.51
CA LEU A 538 -2.91 5.02 1.30
C LEU A 538 -3.36 4.78 -0.14
N ASN A 539 -4.13 3.73 -0.40
CA ASN A 539 -4.74 3.47 -1.71
C ASN A 539 -6.09 2.75 -1.57
N HIS A 540 -6.90 2.79 -2.63
CA HIS A 540 -8.27 2.30 -2.65
C HIS A 540 -8.41 0.75 -2.63
N LEU A 541 -7.32 -0.02 -2.76
CA LEU A 541 -7.38 -1.48 -2.63
C LEU A 541 -7.25 -1.96 -1.17
N ASN A 542 -6.75 -1.11 -0.27
CA ASN A 542 -6.47 -1.43 1.13
C ASN A 542 -7.76 -1.50 1.99
N SER A 543 -7.61 -1.38 3.32
CA SER A 543 -8.66 -1.57 4.33
C SER A 543 -9.84 -0.61 4.20
N ASP A 544 -10.93 -0.90 4.92
CA ASP A 544 -12.13 -0.04 5.02
C ASP A 544 -11.77 1.42 5.30
N LEU A 545 -10.86 1.68 6.26
CA LEU A 545 -10.30 3.00 6.54
C LEU A 545 -9.84 3.72 5.26
N CYS A 546 -9.00 3.09 4.44
CA CYS A 546 -8.47 3.69 3.22
C CYS A 546 -9.60 3.97 2.20
N ARG A 547 -10.58 3.07 2.09
CA ARG A 547 -11.70 3.23 1.16
C ARG A 547 -12.73 4.26 1.63
N GLY A 548 -12.91 4.44 2.93
CA GLY A 548 -13.79 5.45 3.51
C GLY A 548 -13.24 6.87 3.35
N ILE A 549 -11.92 7.05 3.46
CA ILE A 549 -11.28 8.38 3.31
C ILE A 549 -10.97 8.75 1.85
N LEU A 550 -11.09 7.83 0.89
CA LEU A 550 -10.83 8.11 -0.52
C LEU A 550 -12.14 8.17 -1.32
N GLU A 551 -12.31 9.25 -2.07
CA GLU A 551 -13.44 9.42 -2.98
C GLU A 551 -12.97 9.93 -4.35
N PHE A 552 -13.83 9.86 -5.37
CA PHE A 552 -13.48 10.42 -6.67
C PHE A 552 -13.33 11.94 -6.57
N ALA A 553 -12.35 12.52 -7.26
CA ALA A 553 -12.23 13.97 -7.35
C ALA A 553 -13.27 14.55 -8.33
N GLU A 554 -13.64 13.77 -9.34
CA GLU A 554 -14.63 14.13 -10.35
C GLU A 554 -15.99 13.53 -10.00
N GLY A 555 -16.81 14.32 -9.32
CA GLY A 555 -18.16 13.92 -8.94
C GLY A 555 -19.13 13.89 -10.11
N ARG A 556 -20.24 13.17 -9.95
CA ARG A 556 -21.31 13.11 -10.96
C ARG A 556 -22.67 13.33 -10.30
N PRO A 557 -23.63 13.98 -11.01
CA PRO A 557 -25.00 14.09 -10.49
C PRO A 557 -25.59 12.70 -10.30
N LEU A 558 -26.22 12.46 -9.14
CA LEU A 558 -26.81 11.17 -8.81
C LEU A 558 -27.86 10.73 -9.85
N GLY A 559 -28.73 11.64 -10.28
CA GLY A 559 -29.88 11.30 -11.10
C GLY A 559 -30.82 10.28 -10.41
N LYS A 560 -31.85 9.83 -11.14
CA LYS A 560 -32.88 8.91 -10.59
C LYS A 560 -32.30 7.56 -10.15
N THR A 561 -31.37 7.03 -10.94
CA THR A 561 -30.77 5.72 -10.68
C THR A 561 -29.64 5.78 -9.66
N GLY A 562 -28.85 6.87 -9.60
CA GLY A 562 -27.72 6.98 -8.68
C GLY A 562 -28.18 7.05 -7.23
N LEU A 563 -29.27 7.76 -6.93
CA LEU A 563 -29.83 7.77 -5.57
C LEU A 563 -30.27 6.37 -5.12
N ARG A 564 -30.89 5.59 -6.02
CA ARG A 564 -31.24 4.19 -5.76
C ARG A 564 -29.99 3.34 -5.48
N TRP A 565 -28.95 3.49 -6.30
CA TRP A 565 -27.69 2.75 -6.12
C TRP A 565 -26.92 3.17 -4.88
N LEU A 566 -26.97 4.44 -4.47
CA LEU A 566 -26.36 4.92 -3.23
C LEU A 566 -27.03 4.27 -2.00
N LYS A 567 -28.36 4.14 -2.00
CA LYS A 567 -29.10 3.43 -0.94
C LYS A 567 -28.73 1.94 -0.91
N ILE A 568 -28.71 1.28 -2.08
CA ILE A 568 -28.28 -0.13 -2.17
C ILE A 568 -26.83 -0.30 -1.70
N HIS A 569 -25.95 0.66 -2.02
CA HIS A 569 -24.56 0.65 -1.59
C HIS A 569 -24.44 0.74 -0.07
N LEU A 570 -25.14 1.67 0.58
CA LEU A 570 -25.20 1.78 2.03
C LEU A 570 -25.66 0.47 2.69
N ALA A 571 -26.75 -0.13 2.17
CA ALA A 571 -27.24 -1.42 2.66
C ALA A 571 -26.21 -2.56 2.49
N ASN A 572 -25.42 -2.53 1.42
CA ASN A 572 -24.36 -3.53 1.19
C ASN A 572 -23.21 -3.39 2.20
N LEU A 573 -22.80 -2.14 2.49
CA LEU A 573 -21.75 -1.82 3.45
C LEU A 573 -22.14 -2.14 4.89
N TYR A 574 -23.43 -1.95 5.24
CA TYR A 574 -23.94 -2.33 6.55
C TYR A 574 -23.76 -3.84 6.81
N GLY A 575 -23.92 -4.67 5.78
CA GLY A 575 -23.62 -6.10 5.88
C GLY A 575 -24.67 -6.87 6.70
N GLY A 576 -24.25 -7.81 7.56
CA GLY A 576 -25.15 -8.46 8.54
C GLY A 576 -26.32 -9.24 7.92
N GLY A 577 -26.13 -9.80 6.73
CA GLY A 577 -27.19 -10.48 5.97
C GLY A 577 -28.03 -9.56 5.07
N VAL A 578 -27.98 -8.24 5.25
CA VAL A 578 -28.71 -7.26 4.41
C VAL A 578 -28.29 -7.35 2.95
N LYS A 579 -27.00 -7.59 2.68
CA LYS A 579 -26.46 -7.82 1.33
C LYS A 579 -27.00 -9.08 0.63
N LYS A 580 -27.75 -9.95 1.33
CA LYS A 580 -28.39 -11.14 0.79
C LYS A 580 -29.87 -10.92 0.45
N LEU A 581 -30.44 -9.80 0.87
CA LEU A 581 -31.77 -9.39 0.49
C LEU A 581 -31.82 -8.99 -0.99
N CYS A 582 -33.01 -8.98 -1.58
CA CYS A 582 -33.22 -8.42 -2.91
C CYS A 582 -33.03 -6.90 -2.89
N TYR A 583 -32.94 -6.25 -4.06
CA TYR A 583 -32.70 -4.81 -4.09
C TYR A 583 -33.82 -3.98 -3.45
N GLU A 584 -35.10 -4.39 -3.57
CA GLU A 584 -36.21 -3.66 -2.95
C GLU A 584 -36.18 -3.76 -1.41
N GLU A 585 -35.91 -4.95 -0.88
CA GLU A 585 -35.73 -5.18 0.55
C GLU A 585 -34.56 -4.34 1.12
N ARG A 586 -33.45 -4.22 0.38
CA ARG A 586 -32.33 -3.32 0.76
C ARG A 586 -32.74 -1.86 0.78
N LEU A 587 -33.58 -1.42 -0.16
CA LEU A 587 -34.11 -0.05 -0.15
C LEU A 587 -35.03 0.20 1.04
N THR A 588 -35.86 -0.79 1.41
CA THR A 588 -36.70 -0.74 2.60
C THR A 588 -35.88 -0.66 3.88
N PHE A 589 -34.80 -1.45 4.00
CA PHE A 589 -33.85 -1.34 5.11
C PHE A 589 -33.34 0.10 5.28
N VAL A 590 -32.88 0.73 4.20
CA VAL A 590 -32.40 2.11 4.27
C VAL A 590 -33.51 3.10 4.63
N LYS A 591 -34.74 2.90 4.14
CA LYS A 591 -35.88 3.75 4.50
C LYS A 591 -36.20 3.66 6.00
N ASN A 592 -36.13 2.47 6.58
CA ASN A 592 -36.43 2.24 7.99
C ASN A 592 -35.38 2.85 8.93
N HIS A 593 -34.13 3.00 8.44
CA HIS A 593 -33.01 3.57 9.20
C HIS A 593 -32.66 5.02 8.81
N LEU A 594 -33.59 5.76 8.18
CA LEU A 594 -33.30 7.14 7.74
C LEU A 594 -32.85 8.04 8.88
N PHE A 595 -33.47 7.95 10.07
CA PHE A 595 -33.08 8.75 11.22
C PHE A 595 -31.67 8.41 11.71
N ASP A 596 -31.31 7.13 11.76
CA ASP A 596 -29.98 6.68 12.19
C ASP A 596 -28.90 7.11 11.19
N ILE A 597 -29.24 7.15 9.89
CA ILE A 597 -28.36 7.62 8.81
C ILE A 597 -28.13 9.13 8.92
N LEU A 598 -29.19 9.91 9.16
CA LEU A 598 -29.09 11.36 9.33
C LEU A 598 -28.26 11.70 10.57
N ASP A 599 -28.52 11.03 11.69
CA ASP A 599 -27.75 11.17 12.94
C ASP A 599 -26.28 10.81 12.74
N SER A 600 -25.99 9.67 12.10
CA SER A 600 -24.61 9.25 11.80
C SER A 600 -23.86 10.26 10.92
N ALA A 601 -24.57 10.98 10.05
CA ALA A 601 -23.96 11.99 9.18
C ALA A 601 -23.70 13.33 9.90
N GLU A 602 -24.54 13.72 10.85
CA GLU A 602 -24.45 14.97 11.59
C GLU A 602 -23.56 14.85 12.83
N ASN A 603 -23.78 13.81 13.63
CA ASN A 603 -23.11 13.54 14.90
C ASN A 603 -22.40 12.17 14.85
N PRO A 604 -21.34 12.02 14.03
CA PRO A 604 -20.71 10.72 13.77
C PRO A 604 -20.01 10.09 14.98
N ILE A 605 -19.68 10.87 16.02
CA ILE A 605 -18.95 10.40 17.20
C ILE A 605 -19.79 10.49 18.47
N ASP A 606 -20.50 11.60 18.66
CA ASP A 606 -21.23 11.88 19.90
C ASP A 606 -22.75 11.59 19.77
N GLY A 607 -23.20 11.06 18.62
CA GLY A 607 -24.57 10.60 18.37
C GLY A 607 -24.79 9.13 18.73
N LYS A 608 -25.75 8.47 18.06
CA LYS A 608 -26.02 7.04 18.26
C LYS A 608 -24.97 6.12 17.65
N CYS A 609 -24.11 6.66 16.79
CA CYS A 609 -23.00 5.94 16.15
C CYS A 609 -23.42 4.65 15.43
N TRP A 610 -24.63 4.64 14.84
CA TRP A 610 -25.21 3.46 14.17
C TRP A 610 -24.31 2.86 13.09
N TRP A 611 -23.57 3.72 12.37
CA TRP A 611 -22.62 3.32 11.34
C TRP A 611 -21.49 2.40 11.84
N LEU A 612 -21.17 2.38 13.14
CA LEU A 612 -20.16 1.49 13.74
C LEU A 612 -20.57 0.01 13.69
N ASN A 613 -21.87 -0.28 13.60
CA ASN A 613 -22.39 -1.64 13.54
C ASN A 613 -22.27 -2.27 12.14
N ALA A 614 -21.84 -1.50 11.14
CA ALA A 614 -21.65 -1.98 9.78
C ALA A 614 -20.44 -2.92 9.65
N GLU A 615 -20.46 -3.82 8.65
CA GLU A 615 -19.28 -4.62 8.30
C GLU A 615 -18.10 -3.74 7.80
N ASP A 616 -18.40 -2.64 7.12
CA ASP A 616 -17.45 -1.65 6.60
C ASP A 616 -17.80 -0.23 7.14
N PRO A 617 -17.44 0.10 8.39
CA PRO A 617 -17.90 1.31 9.08
C PRO A 617 -17.55 2.63 8.38
N PHE A 618 -16.29 2.85 7.98
CA PHE A 618 -15.88 4.14 7.43
C PHE A 618 -16.49 4.40 6.04
N GLN A 619 -16.58 3.36 5.21
CA GLN A 619 -17.33 3.45 3.95
C GLN A 619 -18.83 3.68 4.22
N CYS A 620 -19.42 3.04 5.23
CA CYS A 620 -20.81 3.24 5.62
C CYS A 620 -21.07 4.70 6.04
N LEU A 621 -20.20 5.27 6.86
CA LEU A 621 -20.25 6.67 7.26
C LEU A 621 -20.15 7.63 6.05
N ALA A 622 -19.23 7.36 5.12
CA ALA A 622 -19.12 8.13 3.89
C ALA A 622 -20.43 8.12 3.07
N ALA A 623 -21.08 6.95 2.97
CA ALA A 623 -22.36 6.79 2.30
C ALA A 623 -23.51 7.48 3.06
N CYS A 624 -23.54 7.41 4.39
CA CYS A 624 -24.51 8.12 5.24
C CYS A 624 -24.42 9.63 5.04
N ILE A 625 -23.21 10.17 5.04
CA ILE A 625 -22.93 11.59 4.79
C ILE A 625 -23.50 12.02 3.43
N ASN A 626 -23.16 11.30 2.36
CA ASN A 626 -23.60 11.68 1.03
C ASN A 626 -25.11 11.49 0.82
N LEU A 627 -25.72 10.47 1.44
CA LEU A 627 -27.17 10.27 1.39
C LEU A 627 -27.91 11.35 2.19
N SER A 628 -27.40 11.77 3.35
CA SER A 628 -27.97 12.87 4.15
C SER A 628 -27.98 14.18 3.35
N GLU A 629 -26.87 14.52 2.70
CA GLU A 629 -26.79 15.67 1.77
C GLU A 629 -27.82 15.55 0.65
N ALA A 630 -27.93 14.37 0.03
CA ALA A 630 -28.90 14.08 -1.02
C ALA A 630 -30.35 14.31 -0.59
N LEU A 631 -30.69 13.94 0.65
CA LEU A 631 -32.05 14.02 1.19
C LEU A 631 -32.44 15.42 1.67
N LYS A 632 -31.47 16.23 2.13
CA LYS A 632 -31.71 17.62 2.58
C LYS A 632 -31.88 18.61 1.42
N SER A 633 -31.41 18.27 0.23
CA SER A 633 -31.54 19.12 -0.95
C SER A 633 -32.96 19.09 -1.51
N SER A 634 -33.42 20.25 -1.99
CA SER A 634 -34.68 20.42 -2.72
C SER A 634 -34.75 19.58 -4.00
N SER A 635 -33.60 19.21 -4.58
CA SER A 635 -33.49 18.30 -5.72
C SER A 635 -32.38 17.28 -5.50
N SER A 636 -32.74 16.14 -4.90
CA SER A 636 -31.84 15.01 -4.63
C SER A 636 -31.14 14.44 -5.87
N HIS A 637 -31.74 14.60 -7.05
CA HIS A 637 -31.22 14.09 -8.33
C HIS A 637 -30.06 14.92 -8.91
N THR A 638 -29.96 16.19 -8.53
CA THR A 638 -28.94 17.13 -9.03
C THR A 638 -27.70 17.18 -8.14
N ILE A 639 -27.74 16.54 -6.97
CA ILE A 639 -26.58 16.47 -6.09
C ILE A 639 -25.45 15.70 -6.74
N ILE A 640 -24.27 16.33 -6.70
CA ILE A 640 -23.03 15.75 -7.18
C ILE A 640 -22.50 14.82 -6.10
N SER A 641 -22.42 13.54 -6.41
CA SER A 641 -21.81 12.53 -5.55
C SER A 641 -20.41 12.19 -6.03
N TYR A 642 -19.52 12.00 -5.06
CA TYR A 642 -18.12 11.63 -5.25
C TYR A 642 -17.82 10.21 -4.76
N VAL A 643 -18.78 9.59 -4.04
CA VAL A 643 -18.62 8.30 -3.39
C VAL A 643 -18.55 7.18 -4.44
N PRO A 644 -17.50 6.33 -4.42
CA PRO A 644 -17.43 5.15 -5.26
C PRO A 644 -18.50 4.12 -4.89
N ILE A 645 -19.34 3.71 -5.84
CA ILE A 645 -20.34 2.65 -5.62
C ILE A 645 -19.73 1.30 -6.02
N HIS A 646 -19.51 0.43 -5.03
CA HIS A 646 -18.91 -0.88 -5.25
C HIS A 646 -19.92 -1.91 -5.82
N GLN A 647 -19.47 -2.67 -6.82
CA GLN A 647 -20.16 -3.84 -7.37
C GLN A 647 -19.16 -5.00 -7.38
N ASP A 648 -19.40 -6.00 -6.54
CA ASP A 648 -18.53 -7.16 -6.41
C ASP A 648 -19.26 -8.45 -6.81
N GLY A 649 -18.53 -9.35 -7.46
CA GLY A 649 -19.06 -10.64 -7.88
C GLY A 649 -18.99 -11.66 -6.76
N SER A 650 -20.03 -12.49 -6.64
CA SER A 650 -20.08 -13.53 -5.60
C SER A 650 -19.17 -14.69 -6.00
N CYS A 651 -17.95 -14.69 -5.47
CA CYS A 651 -16.91 -15.69 -5.76
C CYS A 651 -16.51 -15.73 -7.25
N ASN A 652 -15.82 -14.68 -7.72
CA ASN A 652 -15.37 -14.56 -9.11
C ASN A 652 -14.62 -15.81 -9.64
N GLY A 653 -13.83 -16.49 -8.80
CA GLY A 653 -13.16 -17.74 -9.16
C GLY A 653 -14.14 -18.81 -9.62
N LEU A 654 -15.15 -19.13 -8.80
CA LEU A 654 -16.20 -20.09 -9.16
C LEU A 654 -17.06 -19.59 -10.34
N GLN A 655 -17.32 -18.29 -10.44
CA GLN A 655 -18.02 -17.74 -11.62
C GLN A 655 -17.25 -18.04 -12.92
N HIS A 656 -15.92 -17.91 -12.90
CA HIS A 656 -15.09 -18.25 -14.05
C HIS A 656 -15.09 -19.76 -14.32
N TYR A 657 -14.99 -20.61 -13.30
CA TYR A 657 -15.05 -22.06 -13.48
C TYR A 657 -16.39 -22.54 -14.02
N ALA A 658 -17.51 -22.09 -13.44
CA ALA A 658 -18.85 -22.41 -13.92
C ALA A 658 -19.04 -21.95 -15.38
N ALA A 659 -18.50 -20.78 -15.75
CA ALA A 659 -18.54 -20.28 -17.13
C ALA A 659 -17.67 -21.11 -18.10
N LEU A 660 -16.48 -21.54 -17.67
CA LEU A 660 -15.57 -22.37 -18.48
C LEU A 660 -16.11 -23.78 -18.68
N GLY A 661 -16.58 -24.42 -17.61
CA GLY A 661 -17.18 -25.74 -17.63
C GLY A 661 -18.61 -25.76 -18.17
N ARG A 662 -19.24 -24.58 -18.32
CA ARG A 662 -20.66 -24.40 -18.66
C ARG A 662 -21.59 -25.18 -17.71
N ASP A 663 -21.22 -25.26 -16.43
CA ASP A 663 -22.01 -25.92 -15.41
C ASP A 663 -23.18 -25.03 -15.01
N SER A 664 -24.41 -25.44 -15.34
CA SER A 664 -25.62 -24.69 -15.03
C SER A 664 -25.96 -24.64 -13.53
N LEU A 665 -25.63 -25.69 -12.79
CA LEU A 665 -25.92 -25.78 -11.35
C LEU A 665 -24.99 -24.87 -10.57
N GLU A 666 -23.69 -24.94 -10.85
CA GLU A 666 -22.71 -24.02 -10.26
C GLU A 666 -22.97 -22.58 -10.72
N ALA A 667 -23.26 -22.34 -12.00
CA ALA A 667 -23.61 -21.01 -12.50
C ALA A 667 -24.80 -20.39 -11.74
N ALA A 668 -25.78 -21.20 -11.34
CA ALA A 668 -26.92 -20.75 -10.55
C ALA A 668 -26.55 -20.44 -9.09
N SER A 669 -25.63 -21.20 -8.48
CA SER A 669 -25.17 -20.97 -7.08
C SER A 669 -24.30 -19.72 -6.95
N VAL A 670 -23.63 -19.29 -8.03
CA VAL A 670 -22.78 -18.10 -8.09
C VAL A 670 -23.38 -16.91 -8.86
N ASN A 671 -24.69 -16.90 -9.06
CA ASN A 671 -25.46 -15.77 -9.62
C ASN A 671 -25.16 -15.43 -11.10
N LEU A 672 -24.73 -16.39 -11.91
CA LEU A 672 -24.66 -16.23 -13.37
C LEU A 672 -26.01 -16.45 -14.07
N VAL A 673 -26.91 -17.19 -13.42
CA VAL A 673 -28.31 -17.36 -13.86
C VAL A 673 -29.19 -16.34 -13.14
N THR A 674 -30.10 -15.70 -13.88
CA THR A 674 -31.02 -14.70 -13.34
C THR A 674 -31.94 -15.30 -12.28
N ARG A 675 -32.03 -14.62 -11.13
CA ARG A 675 -32.87 -15.00 -9.99
C ARG A 675 -33.39 -13.74 -9.29
N GLU A 676 -34.49 -13.87 -8.54
CA GLU A 676 -35.07 -12.76 -7.77
C GLU A 676 -34.24 -12.41 -6.52
N ARG A 677 -33.72 -13.45 -5.85
CA ARG A 677 -32.83 -13.32 -4.69
C ARG A 677 -31.42 -13.80 -5.02
N PRO A 678 -30.38 -13.13 -4.51
CA PRO A 678 -29.01 -13.54 -4.75
C PRO A 678 -28.72 -14.88 -4.03
N ALA A 679 -28.22 -15.85 -4.78
CA ALA A 679 -27.71 -17.10 -4.25
C ALA A 679 -26.45 -16.87 -3.41
N ASP A 680 -26.25 -17.74 -2.43
CA ASP A 680 -25.12 -17.69 -1.52
C ASP A 680 -24.45 -19.06 -1.40
N VAL A 681 -23.57 -19.34 -2.38
CA VAL A 681 -22.79 -20.58 -2.48
C VAL A 681 -22.15 -21.01 -1.16
N TYR A 682 -21.74 -20.06 -0.31
CA TYR A 682 -21.12 -20.36 0.98
C TYR A 682 -22.11 -20.96 1.99
N SER A 683 -23.36 -20.48 2.03
CA SER A 683 -24.39 -21.03 2.92
C SER A 683 -24.85 -22.40 2.44
N GLU A 684 -24.92 -22.59 1.11
CA GLU A 684 -25.21 -23.89 0.52
C GLU A 684 -24.12 -24.92 0.86
N ILE A 685 -22.85 -24.56 0.71
CA ILE A 685 -21.73 -25.44 1.09
C ILE A 685 -21.72 -25.68 2.60
N ALA A 686 -21.96 -24.66 3.43
CA ALA A 686 -22.04 -24.83 4.88
C ALA A 686 -23.13 -25.84 5.28
N ALA A 687 -24.30 -25.79 4.64
CA ALA A 687 -25.38 -26.74 4.88
C ALA A 687 -24.99 -28.18 4.48
N ARG A 688 -24.30 -28.35 3.34
CA ARG A 688 -23.77 -29.65 2.92
C ARG A 688 -22.71 -30.19 3.89
N VAL A 689 -21.77 -29.34 4.33
CA VAL A 689 -20.76 -29.69 5.34
C VAL A 689 -21.43 -30.11 6.65
N LEU A 690 -22.41 -29.34 7.12
CA LEU A 690 -23.15 -29.64 8.34
C LEU A 690 -23.88 -30.99 8.24
N ASN A 691 -24.49 -31.31 7.09
CA ASN A 691 -25.16 -32.60 6.90
C ASN A 691 -24.17 -33.78 6.98
N ILE A 692 -22.99 -33.67 6.39
CA ILE A 692 -21.95 -34.71 6.49
C ILE A 692 -21.50 -34.87 7.95
N ILE A 693 -21.26 -33.76 8.63
CA ILE A 693 -20.84 -33.77 10.04
C ILE A 693 -21.92 -34.38 10.95
N LYS A 694 -23.21 -34.11 10.69
CA LYS A 694 -24.32 -34.75 11.41
C LYS A 694 -24.31 -36.27 11.21
N LEU A 695 -24.19 -36.74 9.97
CA LEU A 695 -24.11 -38.16 9.67
C LEU A 695 -22.89 -38.83 10.33
N ASP A 696 -21.73 -38.18 10.31
CA ASP A 696 -20.52 -38.69 10.95
C ASP A 696 -20.64 -38.70 12.48
N SER A 697 -21.41 -37.79 13.07
CA SER A 697 -21.64 -37.72 14.52
C SER A 697 -22.50 -38.86 15.06
N GLU A 698 -23.33 -39.46 14.20
CA GLU A 698 -24.21 -40.59 14.52
C GLU A 698 -23.49 -41.94 14.44
N LYS A 699 -22.26 -41.98 13.89
CA LYS A 699 -21.44 -43.19 13.83
C LYS A 699 -20.96 -43.62 15.20
N ASP A 700 -20.72 -44.93 15.34
CA ASP A 700 -20.21 -45.49 16.58
C ASP A 700 -18.75 -45.07 16.82
N LEU A 701 -18.50 -44.55 18.03
CA LEU A 701 -17.18 -44.09 18.49
C LEU A 701 -16.14 -45.23 18.51
N SER A 702 -16.59 -46.48 18.62
CA SER A 702 -15.72 -47.66 18.60
C SER A 702 -15.11 -47.94 17.22
N THR A 703 -15.78 -47.49 16.15
CA THR A 703 -15.40 -47.77 14.75
C THR A 703 -14.87 -46.55 14.01
N ASP A 704 -15.30 -45.33 14.37
CA ASP A 704 -14.84 -44.10 13.73
C ASP A 704 -14.47 -43.02 14.77
N PRO A 705 -13.16 -42.77 15.01
CA PRO A 705 -12.68 -41.72 15.90
C PRO A 705 -13.13 -40.31 15.48
N THR A 706 -13.56 -40.12 14.22
CA THR A 706 -14.04 -38.83 13.73
C THR A 706 -15.42 -38.45 14.27
N ALA A 707 -16.21 -39.42 14.77
CA ALA A 707 -17.52 -39.16 15.37
C ALA A 707 -17.45 -38.20 16.57
N LEU A 708 -16.38 -38.26 17.37
CA LEU A 708 -16.16 -37.33 18.48
C LEU A 708 -15.94 -35.90 17.99
N LEU A 709 -15.10 -35.74 16.96
CA LEU A 709 -14.80 -34.44 16.35
C LEU A 709 -16.05 -33.86 15.67
N ALA A 710 -16.85 -34.71 15.03
CA ALA A 710 -18.09 -34.34 14.39
C ALA A 710 -19.09 -33.78 15.41
N LYS A 711 -19.31 -34.47 16.54
CA LYS A 711 -20.19 -33.99 17.64
C LYS A 711 -19.81 -32.60 18.15
N ILE A 712 -18.51 -32.32 18.29
CA ILE A 712 -18.01 -31.01 18.75
C ILE A 712 -18.28 -29.90 17.73
N LEU A 713 -18.30 -30.24 16.44
CA LEU A 713 -18.39 -29.26 15.34
C LEU A 713 -19.81 -28.97 14.88
N ILE A 714 -20.82 -29.79 15.22
CA ILE A 714 -22.22 -29.62 14.76
C ILE A 714 -22.70 -28.18 14.93
N ASP A 715 -22.54 -27.62 16.13
CA ASP A 715 -23.02 -26.26 16.47
C ASP A 715 -22.06 -25.14 16.05
N GLN A 716 -20.91 -25.51 15.46
CA GLN A 716 -19.87 -24.57 15.04
C GLN A 716 -19.82 -24.35 13.53
N VAL A 717 -20.49 -25.19 12.74
CA VAL A 717 -20.47 -25.08 11.28
C VAL A 717 -21.47 -24.00 10.84
N ASP A 718 -20.93 -22.88 10.37
CA ASP A 718 -21.71 -21.82 9.77
C ASP A 718 -21.07 -21.32 8.47
N ARG A 719 -21.77 -20.38 7.82
CA ARG A 719 -21.28 -19.69 6.63
C ARG A 719 -19.90 -19.06 6.84
N LYS A 720 -19.63 -18.47 8.01
CA LYS A 720 -18.39 -17.72 8.29
C LYS A 720 -17.19 -18.68 8.37
N LEU A 721 -17.39 -19.87 8.93
CA LEU A 721 -16.39 -20.93 9.04
C LEU A 721 -15.88 -21.38 7.66
N VAL A 722 -16.80 -21.70 6.73
CA VAL A 722 -16.43 -22.28 5.42
C VAL A 722 -16.06 -21.22 4.38
N LYS A 723 -16.54 -19.98 4.52
CA LYS A 723 -16.41 -18.92 3.48
C LYS A 723 -14.98 -18.73 3.00
N GLN A 724 -14.02 -18.61 3.93
CA GLN A 724 -12.64 -18.32 3.58
C GLN A 724 -11.97 -19.48 2.84
N THR A 725 -12.23 -20.72 3.30
CA THR A 725 -11.71 -21.93 2.67
C THR A 725 -12.26 -22.12 1.27
N VAL A 726 -13.58 -21.99 1.09
CA VAL A 726 -14.23 -22.05 -0.24
C VAL A 726 -13.74 -20.94 -1.17
N MET A 727 -13.54 -19.74 -0.65
CA MET A 727 -13.04 -18.62 -1.45
C MET A 727 -11.59 -18.82 -1.90
N THR A 728 -10.77 -19.55 -1.13
CA THR A 728 -9.34 -19.70 -1.41
C THR A 728 -8.98 -21.03 -2.08
N SER A 729 -9.84 -22.04 -2.03
CA SER A 729 -9.69 -23.31 -2.76
C SER A 729 -9.56 -23.10 -4.26
N VAL A 730 -10.43 -22.26 -4.85
CA VAL A 730 -10.39 -21.87 -6.26
C VAL A 730 -9.15 -21.05 -6.66
N TYR A 731 -8.33 -20.65 -5.69
CA TYR A 731 -7.06 -19.97 -5.92
C TYR A 731 -5.85 -20.82 -5.50
N GLY A 732 -6.03 -22.13 -5.30
CA GLY A 732 -4.95 -23.08 -5.03
C GLY A 732 -4.49 -23.14 -3.58
N VAL A 733 -5.36 -22.86 -2.60
CA VAL A 733 -5.00 -23.07 -1.18
C VAL A 733 -4.71 -24.56 -0.94
N THR A 734 -3.62 -24.85 -0.23
CA THR A 734 -3.30 -26.22 0.18
C THR A 734 -4.16 -26.65 1.37
N TYR A 735 -4.25 -27.96 1.62
CA TYR A 735 -4.93 -28.50 2.79
C TYR A 735 -4.45 -27.87 4.11
N VAL A 736 -3.14 -27.67 4.26
CA VAL A 736 -2.55 -27.02 5.44
C VAL A 736 -3.07 -25.59 5.60
N GLY A 737 -3.10 -24.82 4.51
CA GLY A 737 -3.66 -23.47 4.51
C GLY A 737 -5.16 -23.43 4.81
N ALA A 738 -5.94 -24.36 4.25
CA ALA A 738 -7.37 -24.49 4.52
C ALA A 738 -7.65 -24.81 6.00
N ARG A 739 -6.91 -25.76 6.59
CA ARG A 739 -6.96 -26.08 8.02
C ARG A 739 -6.66 -24.84 8.87
N ASP A 740 -5.60 -24.10 8.56
CA ASP A 740 -5.22 -22.92 9.34
C ASP A 740 -6.23 -21.76 9.24
N GLN A 741 -6.97 -21.68 8.13
CA GLN A 741 -8.10 -20.76 8.01
C GLN A 741 -9.26 -21.18 8.91
N ILE A 742 -9.65 -22.45 8.87
CA ILE A 742 -10.72 -23.01 9.72
C ILE A 742 -10.35 -22.93 11.20
N LYS A 743 -9.11 -23.27 11.56
CA LYS A 743 -8.61 -23.20 12.94
C LYS A 743 -8.78 -21.79 13.50
N ARG A 744 -8.35 -20.75 12.77
CA ARG A 744 -8.51 -19.35 13.17
C ARG A 744 -9.99 -18.97 13.39
N ARG A 745 -10.90 -19.48 12.57
CA ARG A 745 -12.34 -19.23 12.72
C ARG A 745 -12.95 -19.94 13.92
N LEU A 746 -12.48 -21.14 14.25
CA LEU A 746 -12.87 -21.85 15.47
C LEU A 746 -12.28 -21.16 16.72
N GLU A 747 -11.04 -20.68 16.65
CA GLU A 747 -10.40 -19.87 17.69
C GLU A 747 -11.20 -18.58 17.97
N GLU A 748 -11.63 -17.87 16.93
CA GLU A 748 -12.50 -16.67 17.05
C GLU A 748 -13.81 -16.94 17.81
N LYS A 749 -14.34 -18.17 17.75
CA LYS A 749 -15.58 -18.55 18.44
C LYS A 749 -15.38 -18.88 19.91
N GLY A 750 -14.17 -19.27 20.31
CA GLY A 750 -13.82 -19.52 21.72
C GLY A 750 -14.49 -20.74 22.38
N GLN A 751 -15.20 -21.58 21.62
CA GLN A 751 -15.94 -22.74 22.17
C GLN A 751 -15.04 -23.97 22.39
N ILE A 752 -13.90 -24.06 21.70
CA ILE A 752 -12.91 -25.13 21.87
C ILE A 752 -11.68 -24.54 22.55
N THR A 753 -11.49 -24.86 23.83
CA THR A 753 -10.41 -24.31 24.66
C THR A 753 -9.13 -25.15 24.64
N ASP A 754 -9.23 -26.44 24.28
CA ASP A 754 -8.08 -27.33 24.10
C ASP A 754 -7.47 -27.17 22.71
N ASP A 755 -6.22 -26.71 22.65
CA ASP A 755 -5.45 -26.51 21.41
C ASP A 755 -5.27 -27.78 20.58
N ARG A 756 -5.11 -28.95 21.23
CA ARG A 756 -4.96 -30.24 20.51
C ARG A 756 -6.28 -30.64 19.86
N LEU A 757 -7.37 -30.50 20.60
CA LEU A 757 -8.71 -30.79 20.10
C LEU A 757 -9.10 -29.83 18.98
N LEU A 758 -8.80 -28.54 19.13
CA LEU A 758 -8.99 -27.51 18.12
C LEU A 758 -8.21 -27.82 16.83
N PHE A 759 -6.95 -28.26 16.95
CA PHE A 759 -6.17 -28.69 15.80
C PHE A 759 -6.80 -29.89 15.09
N SER A 760 -7.20 -30.93 15.83
CA SER A 760 -7.84 -32.12 15.27
C SER A 760 -9.20 -31.81 14.61
N ALA A 761 -10.04 -31.00 15.28
CA ALA A 761 -11.32 -30.54 14.76
C ALA A 761 -11.13 -29.72 13.47
N SER A 762 -10.14 -28.82 13.43
CA SER A 762 -9.83 -28.05 12.22
C SER A 762 -9.37 -28.93 11.06
N CYS A 763 -8.64 -30.02 11.33
CA CYS A 763 -8.23 -30.97 10.31
C CYS A 763 -9.44 -31.70 9.71
N TYR A 764 -10.32 -32.22 10.56
CA TYR A 764 -11.52 -32.91 10.11
C TYR A 764 -12.46 -31.98 9.31
N ALA A 765 -12.76 -30.79 9.84
CA ALA A 765 -13.58 -29.80 9.14
C ALA A 765 -12.98 -29.38 7.79
N ALA A 766 -11.65 -29.26 7.69
CA ALA A 766 -10.96 -28.95 6.44
C ALA A 766 -11.10 -30.09 5.40
N LYS A 767 -10.99 -31.35 5.84
CA LYS A 767 -11.18 -32.51 4.96
C LYS A 767 -12.60 -32.55 4.39
N VAL A 768 -13.61 -32.44 5.26
CA VAL A 768 -15.03 -32.46 4.85
C VAL A 768 -15.33 -31.31 3.90
N SER A 769 -14.81 -30.10 4.19
CA SER A 769 -15.00 -28.93 3.32
C SER A 769 -14.31 -29.09 1.96
N ALA A 770 -13.18 -29.79 1.90
CA ALA A 770 -12.47 -30.03 0.64
C ALA A 770 -13.22 -31.01 -0.27
N MET A 771 -13.85 -32.05 0.29
CA MET A 771 -14.59 -33.07 -0.47
C MET A 771 -15.80 -32.53 -1.25
N LEU A 772 -16.35 -31.38 -0.85
CA LEU A 772 -17.54 -30.79 -1.46
C LEU A 772 -17.24 -29.87 -2.66
N HIS A 773 -15.97 -29.69 -3.04
CA HIS A 773 -15.60 -28.90 -4.21
C HIS A 773 -15.69 -29.72 -5.49
N GLN A 774 -16.79 -29.57 -6.25
CA GLN A 774 -17.01 -30.23 -7.55
C GLN A 774 -16.19 -29.64 -8.72
N VAL A 775 -15.48 -28.52 -8.50
CA VAL A 775 -14.59 -27.89 -9.49
C VAL A 775 -13.33 -28.75 -9.79
N GLY A 776 -13.17 -29.88 -9.10
CA GLY A 776 -12.03 -30.79 -9.21
C GLY A 776 -11.61 -31.08 -10.65
N PHE A 777 -12.54 -31.38 -11.56
CA PHE A 777 -12.17 -31.79 -12.92
C PHE A 777 -11.34 -30.75 -13.70
N LEU A 778 -11.76 -29.48 -13.68
CA LEU A 778 -11.03 -28.41 -14.39
C LEU A 778 -9.73 -28.04 -13.66
N LEU A 779 -9.72 -28.12 -12.32
CA LEU A 779 -8.54 -27.83 -11.51
C LEU A 779 -7.49 -28.94 -11.60
N ASP A 780 -7.90 -30.20 -11.66
CA ASP A 780 -7.04 -31.37 -11.80
C ASP A 780 -6.47 -31.48 -13.23
N TRP A 781 -7.17 -30.92 -14.22
CA TRP A 781 -6.69 -30.85 -15.60
C TRP A 781 -5.61 -29.76 -15.81
N ILE A 782 -5.67 -28.65 -15.07
CA ILE A 782 -4.71 -27.52 -15.13
C ILE A 782 -3.44 -27.87 -14.37
#